data_AF-A0AB34FN75-F1
#
_entry.id   AF-A0AB34FN75-F1
#
_cell.length_a   1.000
_cell.length_b   1.000
_cell.length_c   1.000
_cell.angle_alpha   90.00
_cell.angle_beta   90.00
_cell.angle_gamma   90.00
#
_symmetry.space_group_name_H-M   'P 1'
#
loop_
_entity.id
_entity.type
_entity.pdbx_description
1 polymer ?
#
loop_
_entity_poly.entity_id
_entity_poly.type
_entity_poly.pdbx_seq_one_letter_code
_entity_poly.pdbx_strand_id
1 'polypeptide(L)'
;MPSKAREDSIREQLLLLCGTALSNETTIPAMITASLGIATCGDRINDDRERRALLGVLVKTETCHGWPTANIQNGLRDAWAEGTEDGFNVVLEQEAANTWVGWLNKLDSSESLHNRSATHQHAMAMDNLSGRTRIAHWRMKLQAAASMVTTNLEKTCPIGLLSEFGNAALLLEAASTSVITLEAARDGFAATPHAAECFGPEPAPGSILAGSQWIWWREGRCAAVLECVITYGVRLAREADVRPRRKTDPTISVVSRGPYNYVAGRNLPFAPASHFSGSIGLSEVQNRVSACPPLLAIIMPPRKLKIGVAGLGRMGKRHALNFFQSVPRAELVAVSSPDPKEREWAQEHLGASGVGVYEHFDDMLKHTGLEAVCIASATAVHAAQSIAAIDAGKHTLCEKPLATTPEVSQTVVDAAARRPELKVMCGFSRRFDESYRDAYAKMQAGLIGRPCVFRSQTCDMLDPSGFFVAYAEFSGGIFVDCSIHDIDLALWFFGEDGESKVQSVSAVGITAVEPGLRKYNDRDNAVGLIEFVDGRIVHLYCSRMMAAGQEDTTEVIGTKGKLGINTIPVANLVRVYEPTGIRHEVPKNYWDRFKNAFTQEAIEFSDCCLDDTPVPVKLETAVSAVKIGAALQESMITGRKIWFNSKGERVERSQL
;
A
#
# COMPACT_ATOMS: atom_id res chain seq x y z
N MET A 1 21.41 -35.30 -21.34
CA MET A 1 21.11 -36.05 -20.10
C MET A 1 19.98 -37.04 -20.40
N PRO A 2 20.04 -38.30 -19.94
CA PRO A 2 18.91 -39.22 -20.08
C PRO A 2 17.67 -38.62 -19.38
N SER A 3 16.48 -38.76 -19.96
CA SER A 3 15.27 -38.01 -19.54
C SER A 3 14.97 -38.13 -18.04
N LYS A 4 15.19 -39.32 -17.48
CA LYS A 4 14.97 -39.63 -16.06
C LYS A 4 15.86 -38.78 -15.12
N ALA A 5 17.14 -38.63 -15.42
CA ALA A 5 18.05 -37.81 -14.59
C ALA A 5 17.68 -36.32 -14.62
N ARG A 6 17.01 -35.86 -15.69
CA ARG A 6 16.51 -34.48 -15.80
C ARG A 6 15.23 -34.29 -14.99
N GLU A 7 14.32 -35.27 -15.01
CA GLU A 7 13.09 -35.27 -14.21
C GLU A 7 13.40 -35.31 -12.71
N ASP A 8 14.35 -36.18 -12.30
CA ASP A 8 14.81 -36.27 -10.91
C ASP A 8 15.42 -34.94 -10.43
N SER A 9 16.21 -34.26 -11.28
CA SER A 9 16.78 -32.95 -10.97
C SER A 9 15.74 -31.84 -10.82
N ILE A 10 14.70 -31.83 -11.68
CA ILE A 10 13.60 -30.86 -11.58
C ILE A 10 12.81 -31.08 -10.29
N ARG A 11 12.52 -32.35 -9.96
CA ARG A 11 11.84 -32.75 -8.74
C ARG A 11 12.61 -32.29 -7.49
N GLU A 12 13.91 -32.56 -7.41
CA GLU A 12 14.73 -32.13 -6.26
C GLU A 12 14.76 -30.61 -6.09
N GLN A 13 14.90 -29.85 -7.18
CA GLN A 13 14.92 -28.40 -7.14
C GLN A 13 13.57 -27.82 -6.72
N LEU A 14 12.47 -28.38 -7.22
CA LEU A 14 11.12 -27.95 -6.84
C LEU A 14 10.85 -28.21 -5.35
N LEU A 15 11.23 -29.37 -4.85
CA LEU A 15 11.07 -29.73 -3.43
C LEU A 15 11.95 -28.86 -2.53
N LEU A 16 13.20 -28.58 -2.93
CA LEU A 16 14.10 -27.68 -2.20
C LEU A 16 13.54 -26.26 -2.13
N LEU A 17 13.00 -25.75 -3.25
CA LEU A 17 12.37 -24.44 -3.31
C LEU A 17 11.16 -24.37 -2.36
N CYS A 18 10.31 -25.39 -2.39
CA CYS A 18 9.14 -25.48 -1.51
C CYS A 18 9.53 -25.60 -0.02
N GLY A 19 10.52 -26.43 0.30
CA GLY A 19 11.02 -26.59 1.67
C GLY A 19 11.64 -25.30 2.23
N THR A 20 12.37 -24.55 1.38
CA THR A 20 12.96 -23.25 1.74
C THR A 20 11.88 -22.21 2.00
N ALA A 21 10.82 -22.19 1.18
CA ALA A 21 9.70 -21.29 1.36
C ALA A 21 8.91 -21.60 2.64
N LEU A 22 8.63 -22.87 2.91
CA LEU A 22 7.94 -23.30 4.14
C LEU A 22 8.75 -23.02 5.41
N SER A 23 10.08 -23.09 5.34
CA SER A 23 10.95 -22.73 6.46
C SER A 23 10.95 -21.22 6.77
N ASN A 24 10.45 -20.40 5.82
CA ASN A 24 10.37 -18.95 5.91
C ASN A 24 8.96 -18.47 5.52
N GLU A 25 7.94 -19.14 6.04
CA GLU A 25 6.54 -18.93 5.64
C GLU A 25 6.00 -17.52 5.88
N THR A 26 6.67 -16.67 6.65
CA THR A 26 6.30 -15.25 6.80
C THR A 26 6.77 -14.36 5.65
N THR A 27 7.64 -14.88 4.77
CA THR A 27 8.28 -14.13 3.70
C THR A 27 7.50 -14.31 2.40
N ILE A 28 6.62 -13.35 2.10
CA ILE A 28 5.76 -13.32 0.90
C ILE A 28 6.53 -13.65 -0.41
N PRO A 29 7.71 -13.06 -0.69
CA PRO A 29 8.49 -13.40 -1.90
C PRO A 29 8.84 -14.90 -2.03
N ALA A 30 9.17 -15.57 -0.92
CA ALA A 30 9.59 -16.97 -0.94
C ALA A 30 8.42 -17.90 -1.29
N MET A 31 7.24 -17.63 -0.71
CA MET A 31 6.02 -18.40 -0.94
C MET A 31 5.45 -18.20 -2.36
N ILE A 32 5.54 -16.97 -2.91
CA ILE A 32 5.17 -16.70 -4.31
C ILE A 32 6.14 -17.42 -5.26
N THR A 33 7.44 -17.37 -4.99
CA THR A 33 8.45 -18.04 -5.84
C THR A 33 8.24 -19.55 -5.87
N ALA A 34 7.94 -20.17 -4.72
CA ALA A 34 7.59 -21.59 -4.66
C ALA A 34 6.32 -21.90 -5.47
N SER A 35 5.28 -21.06 -5.37
CA SER A 35 4.04 -21.20 -6.15
C SER A 35 4.28 -21.15 -7.67
N LEU A 36 5.18 -20.29 -8.13
CA LEU A 36 5.57 -20.22 -9.55
C LEU A 36 6.33 -21.47 -10.02
N GLY A 37 7.24 -21.99 -9.19
CA GLY A 37 7.92 -23.26 -9.45
C GLY A 37 6.91 -24.41 -9.58
N ILE A 38 5.95 -24.47 -8.65
CA ILE A 38 4.87 -25.47 -8.65
C ILE A 38 4.02 -25.36 -9.92
N ALA A 39 3.63 -24.15 -10.32
CA ALA A 39 2.85 -23.94 -11.54
C ALA A 39 3.59 -24.37 -12.82
N THR A 40 4.91 -24.23 -12.84
CA THR A 40 5.73 -24.48 -14.04
C THR A 40 6.05 -25.95 -14.24
N CYS A 41 6.22 -26.72 -13.16
CA CYS A 41 6.71 -28.10 -13.26
C CYS A 41 6.12 -29.08 -12.24
N GLY A 42 5.12 -28.66 -11.45
CA GLY A 42 4.46 -29.51 -10.45
C GLY A 42 3.66 -30.67 -11.06
N ASP A 43 3.21 -30.54 -12.32
CA ASP A 43 2.54 -31.60 -13.08
C ASP A 43 3.44 -32.81 -13.33
N ARG A 44 4.77 -32.61 -13.29
CA ARG A 44 5.78 -33.66 -13.49
C ARG A 44 6.07 -34.50 -12.25
N ILE A 45 5.48 -34.16 -11.10
CA ILE A 45 5.66 -34.92 -9.87
C ILE A 45 4.71 -36.11 -9.87
N ASN A 46 5.28 -37.30 -9.69
CA ASN A 46 4.54 -38.57 -9.72
C ASN A 46 4.29 -39.19 -8.35
N ASP A 47 4.95 -38.70 -7.30
CA ASP A 47 4.77 -39.19 -5.94
C ASP A 47 3.58 -38.49 -5.27
N ASP A 48 2.57 -39.24 -4.85
CA ASP A 48 1.33 -38.70 -4.28
C ASP A 48 1.53 -37.93 -2.97
N ARG A 49 2.61 -38.24 -2.24
CA ARG A 49 2.97 -37.52 -1.02
C ARG A 49 3.50 -36.14 -1.35
N GLU A 50 4.33 -36.05 -2.38
CA GLU A 50 4.88 -34.79 -2.88
C GLU A 50 3.82 -33.95 -3.57
N ARG A 51 2.92 -34.54 -4.36
CA ARG A 51 1.75 -33.86 -4.95
C ARG A 51 0.92 -33.16 -3.87
N ARG A 52 0.62 -33.87 -2.76
CA ARG A 52 -0.06 -33.29 -1.59
C ARG A 52 0.73 -32.16 -0.95
N ALA A 53 2.06 -32.30 -0.85
CA ALA A 53 2.92 -31.26 -0.28
C ALA A 53 2.93 -29.99 -1.14
N LEU A 54 2.99 -30.11 -2.47
CA LEU A 54 2.93 -28.96 -3.38
C LEU A 54 1.58 -28.24 -3.28
N LEU A 55 0.46 -28.98 -3.22
CA LEU A 55 -0.86 -28.37 -2.96
C LEU A 55 -0.90 -27.65 -1.61
N GLY A 56 -0.27 -28.22 -0.58
CA GLY A 56 -0.15 -27.59 0.74
C GLY A 56 0.58 -26.23 0.69
N VAL A 57 1.65 -26.12 -0.12
CA VAL A 57 2.35 -24.84 -0.33
C VAL A 57 1.43 -23.84 -1.02
N LEU A 58 0.72 -24.22 -2.08
CA LEU A 58 -0.20 -23.32 -2.80
C LEU A 58 -1.33 -22.81 -1.89
N VAL A 59 -1.97 -23.72 -1.15
CA VAL A 59 -3.03 -23.38 -0.18
C VAL A 59 -2.48 -22.46 0.90
N LYS A 60 -1.25 -22.69 1.39
CA LYS A 60 -0.62 -21.83 2.40
C LYS A 60 -0.29 -20.45 1.83
N THR A 61 0.22 -20.37 0.60
CA THR A 61 0.43 -19.08 -0.08
C THR A 61 -0.88 -18.31 -0.23
N GLU A 62 -1.96 -18.98 -0.58
CA GLU A 62 -3.28 -18.36 -0.75
C GLU A 62 -3.89 -17.90 0.57
N THR A 63 -3.88 -18.75 1.59
CA THR A 63 -4.48 -18.47 2.89
C THR A 63 -3.67 -17.49 3.74
N CYS A 64 -2.35 -17.59 3.74
CA CYS A 64 -1.49 -16.74 4.57
C CYS A 64 -1.04 -15.45 3.88
N HIS A 65 -1.01 -15.41 2.54
CA HIS A 65 -0.50 -14.24 1.78
C HIS A 65 -1.48 -13.67 0.77
N GLY A 66 -2.70 -14.21 0.65
CA GLY A 66 -3.72 -13.70 -0.26
C GLY A 66 -3.36 -13.82 -1.74
N TRP A 67 -2.39 -14.68 -2.09
CA TRP A 67 -2.00 -14.90 -3.49
C TRP A 67 -2.92 -15.95 -4.14
N PRO A 68 -3.62 -15.62 -5.24
CA PRO A 68 -4.57 -16.54 -5.85
C PRO A 68 -3.82 -17.74 -6.45
N THR A 69 -4.03 -18.94 -5.89
CA THR A 69 -3.43 -20.18 -6.42
C THR A 69 -4.46 -21.21 -6.84
N ALA A 70 -5.76 -20.95 -6.63
CA ALA A 70 -6.86 -21.85 -6.99
C ALA A 70 -6.76 -22.42 -8.44
N ASN A 71 -6.42 -21.60 -9.43
CA ASN A 71 -6.26 -22.05 -10.82
C ASN A 71 -5.10 -23.04 -11.00
N ILE A 72 -3.98 -22.81 -10.30
CA ILE A 72 -2.82 -23.70 -10.32
C ILE A 72 -3.18 -25.02 -9.63
N GLN A 73 -3.87 -24.96 -8.49
CA GLN A 73 -4.32 -26.14 -7.75
C GLN A 73 -5.25 -27.01 -8.60
N ASN A 74 -6.23 -26.41 -9.28
CA ASN A 74 -7.14 -27.14 -10.16
C ASN A 74 -6.41 -27.74 -11.36
N GLY A 75 -5.55 -26.97 -12.03
CA GLY A 75 -4.77 -27.46 -13.16
C GLY A 75 -3.85 -28.64 -12.82
N LEU A 76 -3.27 -28.65 -11.61
CA LEU A 76 -2.48 -29.79 -11.12
C LEU A 76 -3.34 -31.00 -10.78
N ARG A 77 -4.50 -30.80 -10.14
CA ARG A 77 -5.44 -31.89 -9.86
C ARG A 77 -5.91 -32.56 -11.15
N ASP A 78 -6.22 -31.77 -12.18
CA ASP A 78 -6.60 -32.28 -13.50
C ASP A 78 -5.44 -33.05 -14.17
N ALA A 79 -4.22 -32.50 -14.12
CA ALA A 79 -3.03 -33.14 -14.68
C ALA A 79 -2.67 -34.47 -13.99
N TRP A 80 -2.93 -34.60 -12.69
CA TRP A 80 -2.71 -35.83 -11.94
C TRP A 80 -3.87 -36.84 -12.06
N ALA A 81 -5.09 -36.35 -12.30
CA ALA A 81 -6.28 -37.18 -12.49
C ALA A 81 -6.26 -38.02 -13.78
N GLU A 82 -5.47 -37.63 -14.79
CA GLU A 82 -5.27 -38.42 -16.01
C GLU A 82 -4.49 -39.74 -15.79
N GLY A 83 -4.13 -40.11 -14.53
CA GLY A 83 -3.33 -41.29 -14.22
C GLY A 83 -3.80 -42.22 -13.10
N THR A 84 -4.87 -41.92 -12.34
CA THR A 84 -5.30 -42.76 -11.20
C THR A 84 -6.82 -42.77 -11.03
N GLU A 85 -7.45 -43.92 -11.30
CA GLU A 85 -8.80 -44.24 -10.81
C GLU A 85 -8.74 -44.47 -9.30
N ASP A 86 -8.84 -43.42 -8.49
CA ASP A 86 -9.42 -43.46 -7.14
C ASP A 86 -9.46 -42.04 -6.53
N GLY A 87 -10.60 -41.70 -5.94
CA GLY A 87 -10.93 -40.34 -5.47
C GLY A 87 -10.03 -39.84 -4.34
N PHE A 88 -9.39 -38.68 -4.55
CA PHE A 88 -8.64 -37.95 -3.52
C PHE A 88 -9.60 -37.30 -2.51
N ASN A 89 -9.84 -37.96 -1.37
CA ASN A 89 -10.41 -37.31 -0.18
C ASN A 89 -9.29 -36.87 0.76
N VAL A 90 -9.39 -35.61 1.20
CA VAL A 90 -8.34 -34.90 1.92
C VAL A 90 -8.50 -35.09 3.44
N VAL A 91 -7.53 -35.74 4.08
CA VAL A 91 -7.29 -35.67 5.54
C VAL A 91 -6.04 -34.83 5.75
N LEU A 92 -6.22 -33.59 6.24
CA LEU A 92 -5.15 -32.61 6.44
C LEU A 92 -4.60 -32.66 7.87
N GLU A 93 -3.33 -32.29 7.99
CA GLU A 93 -2.56 -31.92 9.18
C GLU A 93 -1.55 -32.94 9.71
N GLN A 94 -1.89 -34.21 9.97
CA GLN A 94 -0.93 -35.08 10.69
C GLN A 94 0.04 -35.88 9.80
N GLU A 95 -0.34 -36.24 8.56
CA GLU A 95 0.53 -37.03 7.67
C GLU A 95 1.59 -36.20 6.96
N ALA A 96 1.32 -34.93 6.63
CA ALA A 96 2.29 -34.04 5.98
C ALA A 96 3.50 -33.79 6.88
N ALA A 97 3.29 -33.47 8.17
CA ALA A 97 4.39 -33.29 9.13
C ALA A 97 5.28 -34.53 9.26
N ASN A 98 4.67 -35.73 9.33
CA ASN A 98 5.39 -37.01 9.39
C ASN A 98 6.12 -37.37 8.09
N THR A 99 5.76 -36.71 6.98
CA THR A 99 6.46 -36.79 5.69
C THR A 99 7.74 -36.01 5.65
N TRP A 100 7.65 -34.75 6.09
CA TRP A 100 8.78 -33.84 6.11
C TRP A 100 9.84 -34.29 7.12
N VAL A 101 9.42 -34.73 8.31
CA VAL A 101 10.34 -35.31 9.32
C VAL A 101 10.96 -36.64 8.82
N GLY A 102 10.18 -37.49 8.15
CA GLY A 102 10.68 -38.74 7.58
C GLY A 102 11.65 -38.57 6.40
N TRP A 103 11.52 -37.49 5.62
CA TRP A 103 12.43 -37.16 4.51
C TRP A 103 13.73 -36.51 5.01
N LEU A 104 13.64 -35.59 5.98
CA LEU A 104 14.81 -35.04 6.68
C LEU A 104 15.63 -36.14 7.38
N ASN A 105 14.98 -37.11 8.02
CA ASN A 105 15.66 -38.25 8.64
C ASN A 105 16.24 -39.24 7.61
N LYS A 106 15.67 -39.34 6.40
CA LYS A 106 16.23 -40.18 5.32
C LYS A 106 17.49 -39.58 4.71
N LEU A 107 17.55 -38.26 4.55
CA LEU A 107 18.76 -37.53 4.18
C LEU A 107 19.91 -37.74 5.19
N ASP A 108 19.57 -37.99 6.46
CA ASP A 108 20.52 -38.26 7.54
C ASP A 108 21.07 -39.71 7.54
N SER A 109 20.44 -40.63 6.78
CA SER A 109 20.70 -42.09 6.87
C SER A 109 21.31 -42.74 5.62
N SER A 110 21.52 -42.02 4.52
CA SER A 110 22.15 -42.58 3.31
C SER A 110 23.67 -42.35 3.30
N GLU A 111 24.42 -43.37 3.73
CA GLU A 111 25.89 -43.41 3.68
C GLU A 111 26.41 -43.66 2.25
N SER A 112 27.05 -42.65 1.63
CA SER A 112 28.16 -42.85 0.69
C SER A 112 29.32 -41.90 1.01
N LEU A 113 30.14 -42.40 1.96
CA LEU A 113 31.55 -42.14 2.25
C LEU A 113 32.26 -40.96 1.53
N HIS A 114 32.43 -39.83 2.23
CA HIS A 114 33.73 -39.23 2.63
C HIS A 114 33.54 -37.87 3.35
N ASN A 115 33.06 -37.90 4.60
CA ASN A 115 33.48 -36.98 5.69
C ASN A 115 32.70 -37.29 6.98
N ARG A 116 32.93 -38.48 7.54
CA ARG A 116 32.42 -38.87 8.87
C ARG A 116 33.28 -38.21 9.96
N SER A 117 33.11 -36.90 10.11
CA SER A 117 33.49 -36.12 11.31
C SER A 117 32.91 -34.70 11.27
N ALA A 118 32.32 -34.29 10.15
CA ALA A 118 31.82 -32.93 9.97
C ALA A 118 30.40 -32.72 10.53
N THR A 119 29.46 -33.66 10.46
CA THR A 119 28.03 -33.35 10.62
C THR A 119 27.55 -33.13 12.06
N HIS A 120 28.10 -33.83 13.06
CA HIS A 120 27.77 -33.54 14.47
C HIS A 120 28.49 -32.30 15.00
N GLN A 121 29.62 -31.92 14.39
CA GLN A 121 30.22 -30.61 14.60
C GLN A 121 29.60 -29.52 13.71
N HIS A 122 28.89 -29.81 12.61
CA HIS A 122 28.31 -28.79 11.72
C HIS A 122 26.95 -28.27 12.18
N ALA A 123 26.11 -29.06 12.84
CA ALA A 123 24.90 -28.52 13.46
C ALA A 123 25.26 -27.58 14.63
N MET A 124 26.27 -27.95 15.45
CA MET A 124 26.76 -27.09 16.53
C MET A 124 27.72 -25.97 16.06
N ALA A 125 28.37 -26.11 14.89
CA ALA A 125 29.18 -25.05 14.28
C ALA A 125 28.35 -24.09 13.41
N MET A 126 27.20 -24.50 12.88
CA MET A 126 26.26 -23.58 12.23
C MET A 126 25.84 -22.51 13.23
N ASP A 127 25.48 -22.86 14.46
CA ASP A 127 25.17 -21.90 15.53
C ASP A 127 26.37 -21.02 15.96
N ASN A 128 27.59 -21.41 15.61
CA ASN A 128 28.82 -20.66 15.92
C ASN A 128 29.50 -20.01 14.70
N LEU A 129 28.91 -20.07 13.50
CA LEU A 129 29.43 -19.40 12.30
C LEU A 129 28.85 -17.99 12.18
N SER A 130 29.73 -16.98 12.09
CA SER A 130 29.31 -15.58 11.90
C SER A 130 28.45 -15.44 10.64
N GLY A 131 27.42 -14.58 10.69
CA GLY A 131 26.40 -14.42 9.64
C GLY A 131 26.95 -14.22 8.21
N ARG A 132 28.16 -13.66 8.06
CA ARG A 132 28.83 -13.47 6.76
C ARG A 132 29.07 -14.79 6.01
N THR A 133 29.40 -15.88 6.69
CA THR A 133 29.72 -17.17 6.06
C THR A 133 28.45 -17.94 5.64
N ARG A 134 27.34 -17.74 6.36
CA ARG A 134 26.02 -18.28 6.00
C ARG A 134 25.49 -17.62 4.72
N ILE A 135 25.59 -16.29 4.59
CA ILE A 135 25.13 -15.52 3.43
C ILE A 135 25.90 -15.89 2.15
N ALA A 136 27.22 -16.06 2.23
CA ALA A 136 28.03 -16.48 1.08
C ALA A 136 27.64 -17.87 0.55
N HIS A 137 27.28 -18.79 1.44
CA HIS A 137 26.84 -20.14 1.07
C HIS A 137 25.47 -20.15 0.37
N TRP A 138 24.54 -19.31 0.82
CA TRP A 138 23.21 -19.14 0.20
C TRP A 138 23.27 -18.46 -1.16
N ARG A 139 24.11 -17.42 -1.31
CA ARG A 139 24.35 -16.72 -2.57
C ARG A 139 24.83 -17.67 -3.67
N MET A 140 25.76 -18.57 -3.33
CA MET A 140 26.32 -19.54 -4.27
C MET A 140 25.27 -20.57 -4.75
N LYS A 141 24.36 -21.03 -3.87
CA LYS A 141 23.31 -21.99 -4.22
C LYS A 141 22.19 -21.38 -5.07
N LEU A 142 21.80 -20.13 -4.78
CA LEU A 142 20.75 -19.43 -5.55
C LEU A 142 21.22 -19.01 -6.95
N GLN A 143 22.47 -18.56 -7.10
CA GLN A 143 23.06 -18.25 -8.42
C GLN A 143 23.21 -19.51 -9.28
N ALA A 144 23.59 -20.65 -8.68
CA ALA A 144 23.66 -21.92 -9.40
C ALA A 144 22.27 -22.39 -9.89
N ALA A 145 21.23 -22.21 -9.07
CA ALA A 145 19.86 -22.55 -9.46
C ALA A 145 19.33 -21.64 -10.59
N ALA A 146 19.56 -20.33 -10.51
CA ALA A 146 19.11 -19.36 -11.51
C ALA A 146 19.81 -19.56 -12.88
N SER A 147 21.13 -19.82 -12.88
CA SER A 147 21.91 -20.07 -14.10
C SER A 147 21.52 -21.36 -14.83
N MET A 148 21.04 -22.38 -14.09
CA MET A 148 20.57 -23.63 -14.70
C MET A 148 19.18 -23.51 -15.36
N VAL A 149 18.32 -22.63 -14.84
CA VAL A 149 16.98 -22.37 -15.42
C VAL A 149 17.12 -21.62 -16.75
N THR A 150 17.99 -20.62 -16.82
CA THR A 150 18.26 -19.85 -18.05
C THR A 150 18.89 -20.68 -19.15
N THR A 151 19.91 -21.48 -18.81
CA THR A 151 20.62 -22.33 -19.79
C THR A 151 19.72 -23.43 -20.41
N ASN A 152 18.65 -23.84 -19.72
CA ASN A 152 17.70 -24.81 -20.26
C ASN A 152 16.63 -24.20 -21.17
N LEU A 153 16.29 -22.92 -20.97
CA LEU A 153 15.30 -22.18 -21.79
C LEU A 153 15.86 -21.80 -23.16
N GLU A 154 17.14 -21.42 -23.25
CA GLU A 154 17.80 -21.07 -24.51
C GLU A 154 17.96 -22.26 -25.49
N LYS A 155 18.03 -23.49 -24.98
CA LYS A 155 18.27 -24.69 -25.81
C LYS A 155 17.01 -25.26 -26.46
N THR A 156 15.82 -24.76 -26.12
CA THR A 156 14.53 -25.35 -26.54
C THR A 156 13.65 -24.42 -27.38
N CYS A 157 14.07 -23.19 -27.66
CA CYS A 157 13.23 -22.20 -28.34
C CYS A 157 13.80 -21.80 -29.72
N PRO A 158 13.03 -21.89 -30.83
CA PRO A 158 13.45 -21.34 -32.12
C PRO A 158 13.56 -19.80 -32.06
N ILE A 159 14.46 -19.24 -32.88
CA ILE A 159 15.14 -17.93 -32.81
C ILE A 159 14.26 -16.65 -32.80
N GLY A 160 12.94 -16.74 -32.60
CA GLY A 160 12.04 -15.56 -32.55
C GLY A 160 11.61 -15.05 -31.17
N LEU A 161 11.79 -15.83 -30.09
CA LEU A 161 11.21 -15.55 -28.76
C LEU A 161 12.23 -15.20 -27.66
N LEU A 162 13.52 -15.16 -27.99
CA LEU A 162 14.61 -15.02 -27.01
C LEU A 162 14.64 -13.66 -26.27
N SER A 163 14.11 -12.59 -26.85
CA SER A 163 14.14 -11.24 -26.23
C SER A 163 13.20 -11.10 -25.02
N GLU A 164 12.05 -11.77 -25.03
CA GLU A 164 11.08 -11.70 -23.94
C GLU A 164 11.44 -12.63 -22.78
N PHE A 165 12.00 -13.82 -23.07
CA PHE A 165 12.49 -14.74 -22.04
C PHE A 165 13.79 -14.28 -21.37
N GLY A 166 14.66 -13.58 -22.10
CA GLY A 166 15.85 -12.94 -21.53
C GLY A 166 15.50 -11.91 -20.45
N ASN A 167 14.40 -11.17 -20.63
CA ASN A 167 13.91 -10.21 -19.64
C ASN A 167 13.35 -10.88 -18.37
N ALA A 168 12.67 -12.03 -18.51
CA ALA A 168 12.15 -12.79 -17.38
C ALA A 168 13.28 -13.42 -16.52
N ALA A 169 14.34 -13.88 -17.17
CA ALA A 169 15.55 -14.38 -16.52
C ALA A 169 16.29 -13.30 -15.72
N LEU A 170 16.48 -12.12 -16.32
CA LEU A 170 17.06 -10.94 -15.67
C LEU A 170 16.22 -10.46 -14.46
N LEU A 171 14.89 -10.58 -14.54
CA LEU A 171 13.98 -10.27 -13.42
C LEU A 171 14.12 -11.25 -12.25
N LEU A 172 14.34 -12.54 -12.53
CA LEU A 172 14.59 -13.57 -11.51
C LEU A 172 15.96 -13.38 -10.81
N GLU A 173 16.98 -12.99 -11.57
CA GLU A 173 18.32 -12.70 -11.04
C GLU A 173 18.35 -11.40 -10.22
N ALA A 174 17.58 -10.39 -10.64
CA ALA A 174 17.38 -9.15 -9.88
C ALA A 174 16.58 -9.38 -8.58
N ALA A 175 15.54 -10.23 -8.62
CA ALA A 175 14.74 -10.57 -7.45
C ALA A 175 15.55 -11.33 -6.39
N SER A 176 16.36 -12.29 -6.81
CA SER A 176 17.21 -13.09 -5.90
C SER A 176 18.35 -12.27 -5.28
N THR A 177 18.92 -11.30 -6.00
CA THR A 177 19.91 -10.36 -5.46
C THR A 177 19.30 -9.37 -4.45
N SER A 178 18.04 -8.97 -4.67
CA SER A 178 17.31 -8.05 -3.79
C SER A 178 16.94 -8.68 -2.44
N VAL A 179 16.62 -9.97 -2.41
CA VAL A 179 16.31 -10.73 -1.19
C VAL A 179 17.53 -10.87 -0.26
N ILE A 180 18.71 -11.10 -0.82
CA ILE A 180 19.97 -11.20 -0.03
C ILE A 180 20.35 -9.85 0.60
N THR A 181 20.02 -8.75 -0.07
CA THR A 181 20.31 -7.39 0.40
C THR A 181 19.37 -6.95 1.53
N LEU A 182 18.13 -7.45 1.52
CA LEU A 182 17.11 -7.22 2.56
C LEU A 182 17.47 -7.86 3.90
N GLU A 183 18.00 -9.09 3.90
CA GLU A 183 18.38 -9.78 5.14
C GLU A 183 19.63 -9.16 5.78
N ALA A 184 20.61 -8.73 4.99
CA ALA A 184 21.80 -8.04 5.49
C ALA A 184 21.48 -6.69 6.16
N ALA A 185 20.45 -5.98 5.67
CA ALA A 185 19.99 -4.71 6.22
C ALA A 185 19.15 -4.89 7.51
N ARG A 186 18.44 -6.02 7.66
CA ARG A 186 17.64 -6.33 8.84
C ARG A 186 18.50 -6.65 10.08
N ASP A 187 19.68 -7.22 9.89
CA ASP A 187 20.58 -7.61 10.99
C ASP A 187 21.69 -6.56 11.31
N GLY A 188 21.58 -5.34 10.76
CA GLY A 188 22.40 -4.19 11.18
C GLY A 188 23.87 -4.21 10.73
N PHE A 189 24.24 -4.99 9.71
CA PHE A 189 25.62 -5.03 9.22
C PHE A 189 25.89 -3.96 8.13
N ALA A 190 26.92 -3.15 8.35
CA ALA A 190 27.48 -2.29 7.30
C ALA A 190 28.18 -3.13 6.23
N ALA A 191 27.86 -2.86 4.96
CA ALA A 191 28.50 -3.49 3.80
C ALA A 191 30.01 -3.20 3.78
N THR A 192 30.84 -4.24 3.74
CA THR A 192 32.30 -4.12 3.56
C THR A 192 32.70 -4.25 2.08
N PRO A 193 33.80 -3.60 1.66
CA PRO A 193 34.17 -3.41 0.25
C PRO A 193 34.92 -4.63 -0.30
N HIS A 194 34.20 -5.54 -0.96
CA HIS A 194 34.80 -6.57 -1.84
C HIS A 194 33.81 -6.91 -2.96
N ALA A 195 33.51 -5.90 -3.78
CA ALA A 195 32.72 -6.02 -5.01
C ALA A 195 33.31 -5.16 -6.14
N ALA A 196 34.64 -5.08 -6.20
CA ALA A 196 35.37 -4.33 -7.21
C ALA A 196 36.33 -5.27 -7.95
N GLU A 197 35.79 -6.14 -8.81
CA GLU A 197 36.56 -6.90 -9.79
C GLU A 197 35.61 -7.47 -10.85
N CYS A 198 35.00 -6.58 -11.65
CA CYS A 198 34.38 -6.92 -12.95
C CYS A 198 34.15 -5.69 -13.87
N PHE A 199 34.44 -4.47 -13.43
CA PHE A 199 34.37 -3.28 -14.28
C PHE A 199 35.60 -2.41 -14.03
N GLY A 200 36.46 -2.25 -15.03
CA GLY A 200 37.55 -1.26 -15.01
C GLY A 200 37.05 0.14 -15.41
N PRO A 201 37.98 1.11 -15.50
CA PRO A 201 38.57 1.86 -14.40
C PRO A 201 37.66 3.04 -13.92
N GLU A 202 37.87 3.43 -12.66
CA GLU A 202 37.12 4.44 -11.88
C GLU A 202 36.98 5.84 -12.52
N PRO A 203 35.97 6.61 -12.07
CA PRO A 203 36.23 7.98 -11.64
C PRO A 203 35.83 8.23 -10.17
N ALA A 204 36.78 8.84 -9.45
CA ALA A 204 36.79 9.62 -8.21
C ALA A 204 35.72 9.42 -7.10
N PRO A 205 36.13 9.39 -5.81
CA PRO A 205 35.26 9.02 -4.69
C PRO A 205 34.38 10.19 -4.23
N GLY A 206 33.07 10.00 -4.26
CA GLY A 206 32.12 10.98 -3.69
C GLY A 206 30.62 10.83 -4.00
N SER A 207 30.14 9.74 -4.61
CA SER A 207 28.73 9.61 -4.99
C SER A 207 28.08 8.32 -4.47
N ILE A 208 27.12 8.48 -3.55
CA ILE A 208 26.18 7.43 -3.14
C ILE A 208 24.97 7.52 -4.09
N LEU A 209 24.86 6.58 -5.02
CA LEU A 209 23.66 6.31 -5.81
C LEU A 209 23.28 4.84 -5.59
N ALA A 210 22.33 4.59 -4.69
CA ALA A 210 21.58 3.33 -4.65
C ALA A 210 20.25 3.57 -3.91
N GLY A 211 19.18 3.82 -4.66
CA GLY A 211 17.86 4.07 -4.06
C GLY A 211 16.64 3.80 -4.94
N SER A 212 16.80 3.43 -6.21
CA SER A 212 15.68 3.45 -7.17
C SER A 212 15.13 2.11 -7.64
N GLN A 213 15.56 0.98 -7.06
CA GLN A 213 15.00 -0.35 -7.41
C GLN A 213 14.02 -0.92 -6.36
N TRP A 214 13.76 -0.19 -5.28
CA TRP A 214 13.04 -0.70 -4.10
C TRP A 214 11.51 -0.57 -4.15
N ILE A 215 10.94 0.12 -5.13
CA ILE A 215 9.52 0.53 -5.10
C ILE A 215 8.57 -0.45 -5.82
N TRP A 216 9.09 -1.36 -6.66
CA TRP A 216 8.23 -2.20 -7.51
C TRP A 216 7.56 -3.40 -6.82
N TRP A 217 7.98 -3.76 -5.60
CA TRP A 217 7.52 -4.99 -4.94
C TRP A 217 6.38 -4.79 -3.92
N ARG A 218 6.12 -3.57 -3.47
CA ARG A 218 5.21 -3.31 -2.32
C ARG A 218 3.74 -3.11 -2.70
N GLU A 219 3.41 -2.94 -3.98
CA GLU A 219 2.08 -2.47 -4.40
C GLU A 219 1.14 -3.53 -5.02
N GLY A 220 1.49 -4.82 -5.06
CA GLY A 220 0.57 -5.87 -5.55
C GLY A 220 0.15 -5.76 -7.02
N ARG A 221 0.66 -4.78 -7.78
CA ARG A 221 0.31 -4.51 -9.19
C ARG A 221 0.94 -5.48 -10.20
N CYS A 222 1.83 -6.38 -9.77
CA CYS A 222 2.42 -7.39 -10.64
C CYS A 222 1.54 -8.65 -10.79
N ALA A 223 0.60 -8.92 -9.90
CA ALA A 223 -0.17 -10.18 -9.93
C ALA A 223 -0.96 -10.34 -11.25
N ALA A 224 -1.69 -9.31 -11.68
CA ALA A 224 -2.49 -9.37 -12.91
C ALA A 224 -1.64 -9.39 -14.19
N VAL A 225 -0.51 -8.67 -14.21
CA VAL A 225 0.39 -8.63 -15.38
C VAL A 225 1.16 -9.94 -15.52
N LEU A 226 1.63 -10.53 -14.41
CA LEU A 226 2.28 -11.84 -14.43
C LEU A 226 1.27 -12.97 -14.70
N GLU A 227 0.05 -12.88 -14.16
CA GLU A 227 -1.02 -13.85 -14.43
C GLU A 227 -1.44 -13.81 -15.90
N CYS A 228 -1.50 -12.64 -16.54
CA CYS A 228 -1.69 -12.53 -17.99
C CYS A 228 -0.51 -13.11 -18.78
N VAL A 229 0.74 -12.81 -18.42
CA VAL A 229 1.93 -13.32 -19.12
C VAL A 229 2.05 -14.84 -18.98
N ILE A 230 1.71 -15.40 -17.82
CA ILE A 230 1.76 -16.84 -17.55
C ILE A 230 0.57 -17.57 -18.20
N THR A 231 -0.65 -17.04 -18.06
CA THR A 231 -1.85 -17.68 -18.64
C THR A 231 -1.84 -17.65 -20.17
N TYR A 232 -1.32 -16.57 -20.78
CA TYR A 232 -1.22 -16.45 -22.23
C TYR A 232 0.01 -17.18 -22.79
N GLY A 233 1.14 -17.16 -22.08
CA GLY A 233 2.37 -17.87 -22.46
C GLY A 233 2.23 -19.39 -22.39
N VAL A 234 1.51 -19.92 -21.39
CA VAL A 234 1.24 -21.37 -21.26
C VAL A 234 0.28 -21.86 -22.33
N ARG A 235 -0.66 -21.01 -22.80
CA ARG A 235 -1.59 -21.35 -23.88
C ARG A 235 -0.88 -21.44 -25.24
N LEU A 236 0.04 -20.52 -25.52
CA LEU A 236 0.88 -20.55 -26.73
C LEU A 236 1.88 -21.71 -26.74
N ALA A 237 2.43 -22.08 -25.58
CA ALA A 237 3.30 -23.26 -25.44
C ALA A 237 2.55 -24.58 -25.68
N ARG A 238 1.25 -24.65 -25.34
CA ARG A 238 0.39 -25.83 -25.59
C ARG A 238 -0.07 -25.94 -27.05
N GLU A 239 -0.23 -24.83 -27.76
CA GLU A 239 -0.56 -24.85 -29.20
C GLU A 239 0.65 -25.17 -30.10
N ALA A 240 1.87 -24.93 -29.60
CA ALA A 240 3.11 -25.26 -30.30
C ALA A 240 3.52 -26.75 -30.21
N ASP A 241 2.94 -27.54 -29.29
CA ASP A 241 3.22 -28.98 -29.14
C ASP A 241 2.09 -29.83 -29.77
N VAL A 242 2.02 -29.82 -31.10
CA VAL A 242 1.09 -30.66 -31.87
C VAL A 242 1.56 -32.12 -31.80
N ARG A 243 0.93 -32.92 -30.92
CA ARG A 243 0.89 -34.39 -31.10
C ARG A 243 -0.29 -34.77 -32.01
N PRO A 244 -0.12 -35.69 -32.97
CA PRO A 244 -1.19 -36.06 -33.90
C PRO A 244 -2.30 -36.82 -33.17
N ARG A 245 -3.51 -36.24 -33.11
CA ARG A 245 -4.73 -36.92 -32.66
C ARG A 245 -5.08 -38.05 -33.63
N ARG A 246 -5.11 -39.30 -33.16
CA ARG A 246 -5.75 -40.41 -33.87
C ARG A 246 -7.27 -40.20 -33.89
N LYS A 247 -7.85 -40.28 -35.08
CA LYS A 247 -9.29 -40.31 -35.34
C LYS A 247 -9.92 -41.58 -34.78
N THR A 248 -11.02 -41.46 -34.05
CA THR A 248 -12.25 -42.27 -34.21
C THR A 248 -13.46 -41.46 -33.73
N ASP A 249 -14.56 -41.64 -34.45
CA ASP A 249 -15.74 -40.79 -34.60
C ASP A 249 -16.84 -41.09 -33.53
N PRO A 250 -18.09 -40.56 -33.59
CA PRO A 250 -18.69 -39.84 -32.48
C PRO A 250 -19.94 -40.56 -31.94
N THR A 251 -20.38 -40.21 -30.73
CA THR A 251 -21.79 -40.20 -30.32
C THR A 251 -21.82 -39.85 -28.85
N ILE A 252 -22.62 -38.85 -28.47
CA ILE A 252 -23.53 -38.93 -27.33
C ILE A 252 -24.47 -37.72 -27.41
N SER A 253 -25.74 -38.06 -27.49
CA SER A 253 -26.92 -37.23 -27.43
C SER A 253 -27.21 -36.77 -26.00
N VAL A 254 -27.77 -35.56 -25.91
CA VAL A 254 -28.54 -34.98 -24.80
C VAL A 254 -29.55 -35.98 -24.21
N VAL A 255 -29.78 -35.97 -22.88
CA VAL A 255 -31.10 -36.07 -22.21
C VAL A 255 -30.98 -35.81 -20.69
N SER A 256 -32.09 -35.31 -20.14
CA SER A 256 -32.37 -34.60 -18.90
C SER A 256 -32.93 -35.44 -17.72
N ARG A 257 -33.07 -34.77 -16.56
CA ARG A 257 -34.09 -34.89 -15.46
C ARG A 257 -33.92 -35.93 -14.34
N GLY A 258 -33.91 -35.42 -13.09
CA GLY A 258 -34.97 -35.71 -12.10
C GLY A 258 -34.60 -36.39 -10.76
N PRO A 259 -35.36 -36.16 -9.66
CA PRO A 259 -34.86 -36.13 -8.25
C PRO A 259 -35.50 -37.16 -7.28
N TYR A 260 -34.99 -37.33 -6.05
CA TYR A 260 -35.75 -37.92 -4.92
C TYR A 260 -35.28 -37.47 -3.51
N ASN A 261 -36.28 -37.23 -2.63
CA ASN A 261 -36.24 -36.98 -1.17
C ASN A 261 -36.46 -38.29 -0.37
N TYR A 262 -36.07 -38.37 0.92
CA TYR A 262 -36.90 -38.90 2.05
C TYR A 262 -36.27 -38.68 3.45
N VAL A 263 -37.08 -38.93 4.51
CA VAL A 263 -37.20 -38.26 5.83
C VAL A 263 -37.07 -39.24 7.04
N ALA A 264 -36.51 -38.73 8.16
CA ALA A 264 -36.72 -38.95 9.63
C ALA A 264 -36.74 -40.32 10.38
N GLY A 265 -36.25 -40.30 11.66
CA GLY A 265 -36.98 -40.91 12.81
C GLY A 265 -36.21 -41.54 14.01
N ARG A 266 -36.02 -40.77 15.11
CA ARG A 266 -36.27 -41.01 16.59
C ARG A 266 -35.83 -42.27 17.43
N ASN A 267 -35.28 -41.94 18.63
CA ASN A 267 -35.55 -42.40 20.04
C ASN A 267 -34.74 -43.52 20.78
N LEU A 268 -34.30 -43.17 22.01
CA LEU A 268 -33.71 -43.91 23.19
C LEU A 268 -34.80 -44.69 24.01
N PRO A 269 -34.59 -45.44 25.16
CA PRO A 269 -33.54 -45.36 26.24
C PRO A 269 -33.17 -46.69 27.04
N PHE A 270 -32.42 -46.52 28.16
CA PHE A 270 -32.25 -47.33 29.43
C PHE A 270 -30.90 -48.05 29.74
N ALA A 271 -30.45 -47.91 30.99
CA ALA A 271 -29.33 -48.59 31.70
C ALA A 271 -29.84 -49.12 33.07
N PRO A 272 -29.19 -50.10 33.78
CA PRO A 272 -28.08 -49.73 34.71
C PRO A 272 -27.02 -50.82 35.10
N ALA A 273 -25.95 -50.34 35.77
CA ALA A 273 -25.15 -50.89 36.90
C ALA A 273 -24.00 -51.94 36.75
N SER A 274 -22.79 -51.45 37.11
CA SER A 274 -21.71 -51.97 37.99
C SER A 274 -20.98 -53.30 37.71
N HIS A 275 -19.69 -53.24 37.35
CA HIS A 275 -18.52 -53.49 38.23
C HIS A 275 -17.19 -53.38 37.45
N PHE A 276 -16.20 -52.80 38.12
CA PHE A 276 -14.88 -52.42 37.59
C PHE A 276 -13.87 -53.58 37.72
N SER A 277 -13.25 -54.00 36.62
CA SER A 277 -11.89 -54.59 36.64
C SER A 277 -11.22 -54.50 35.25
N GLY A 278 -10.34 -53.51 35.10
CA GLY A 278 -9.05 -53.60 34.39
C GLY A 278 -9.00 -54.06 32.94
N SER A 279 -9.23 -53.14 31.99
CA SER A 279 -8.50 -53.07 30.72
C SER A 279 -8.68 -51.67 30.13
N ILE A 280 -7.60 -50.89 29.99
CA ILE A 280 -7.65 -49.56 29.34
C ILE A 280 -7.83 -49.81 27.84
N GLY A 281 -9.08 -49.75 27.39
CA GLY A 281 -9.50 -49.86 26.00
C GLY A 281 -9.65 -48.49 25.34
N LEU A 282 -9.61 -48.51 24.00
CA LEU A 282 -9.59 -47.40 23.04
C LEU A 282 -10.79 -46.40 23.07
N SER A 283 -11.47 -46.20 24.19
CA SER A 283 -12.63 -45.30 24.31
C SER A 283 -12.39 -44.01 25.11
N GLU A 284 -11.21 -43.81 25.70
CA GLU A 284 -10.87 -42.56 26.42
C GLU A 284 -10.44 -41.40 25.51
N VAL A 285 -10.24 -41.65 24.21
CA VAL A 285 -9.91 -40.61 23.23
C VAL A 285 -11.16 -39.91 22.66
N GLN A 286 -12.36 -40.47 22.85
CA GLN A 286 -13.58 -39.97 22.19
C GLN A 286 -14.42 -38.98 23.00
N ASN A 287 -14.10 -38.73 24.27
CA ASN A 287 -14.83 -37.76 25.11
C ASN A 287 -14.06 -36.47 25.44
N ARG A 288 -13.01 -36.14 24.67
CA ARG A 288 -12.34 -34.81 24.70
C ARG A 288 -12.41 -34.06 23.38
N VAL A 289 -13.37 -34.39 22.50
CA VAL A 289 -13.57 -33.68 21.22
C VAL A 289 -14.75 -32.70 21.26
N SER A 290 -15.50 -32.60 22.37
CA SER A 290 -16.72 -31.76 22.42
C SER A 290 -16.55 -30.38 23.08
N ALA A 291 -15.35 -29.81 23.10
CA ALA A 291 -15.16 -28.44 23.60
C ALA A 291 -14.14 -27.59 22.81
N CYS A 292 -13.89 -27.91 21.54
CA CYS A 292 -13.25 -26.96 20.62
C CYS A 292 -14.31 -26.50 19.60
N PRO A 293 -14.65 -25.20 19.54
CA PRO A 293 -15.39 -24.70 18.40
C PRO A 293 -14.57 -24.95 17.13
N PRO A 294 -15.19 -25.39 16.03
CA PRO A 294 -14.45 -25.63 14.79
C PRO A 294 -13.82 -24.31 14.33
N LEU A 295 -12.49 -24.30 14.25
CA LEU A 295 -11.68 -23.25 13.63
C LEU A 295 -11.84 -23.29 12.09
N LEU A 296 -13.08 -23.38 11.59
CA LEU A 296 -13.43 -22.76 10.33
C LEU A 296 -13.74 -21.31 10.67
N ALA A 297 -12.69 -20.51 10.88
CA ALA A 297 -12.83 -19.09 10.61
C ALA A 297 -13.12 -19.02 9.11
N ILE A 298 -14.40 -18.86 8.76
CA ILE A 298 -14.82 -18.43 7.44
C ILE A 298 -13.92 -17.23 7.16
N ILE A 299 -13.02 -17.34 6.18
CA ILE A 299 -12.25 -16.20 5.69
C ILE A 299 -13.30 -15.34 4.99
N MET A 300 -14.06 -14.58 5.79
CA MET A 300 -14.91 -13.53 5.28
C MET A 300 -13.98 -12.59 4.54
N PRO A 301 -14.33 -12.15 3.32
CA PRO A 301 -13.56 -11.13 2.66
C PRO A 301 -13.39 -9.96 3.64
N PRO A 302 -12.18 -9.38 3.73
CA PRO A 302 -11.92 -8.32 4.70
C PRO A 302 -12.99 -7.25 4.54
N ARG A 303 -13.62 -6.87 5.66
CA ARG A 303 -14.70 -5.87 5.66
C ARG A 303 -14.21 -4.61 4.95
N LYS A 304 -14.99 -4.14 3.98
CA LYS A 304 -14.77 -2.88 3.29
C LYS A 304 -15.69 -1.82 3.85
N LEU A 305 -15.16 -0.62 4.05
CA LEU A 305 -15.92 0.56 4.44
C LEU A 305 -16.74 1.03 3.26
N LYS A 306 -18.07 1.06 3.39
CA LYS A 306 -18.96 1.61 2.38
C LYS A 306 -18.97 3.13 2.45
N ILE A 307 -18.32 3.75 1.48
CA ILE A 307 -18.09 5.19 1.44
C ILE A 307 -18.77 5.85 0.25
N GLY A 308 -19.22 7.09 0.44
CA GLY A 308 -19.74 7.94 -0.61
C GLY A 308 -18.89 9.19 -0.82
N VAL A 309 -18.88 9.76 -2.03
CA VAL A 309 -18.15 11.00 -2.34
C VAL A 309 -19.11 12.12 -2.72
N ALA A 310 -19.04 13.23 -1.99
CA ALA A 310 -19.82 14.43 -2.28
C ALA A 310 -18.98 15.47 -3.04
N GLY A 311 -19.49 15.93 -4.18
CA GLY A 311 -18.75 16.78 -5.11
C GLY A 311 -17.93 15.94 -6.09
N LEU A 312 -18.05 16.24 -7.38
CA LEU A 312 -17.33 15.56 -8.45
C LEU A 312 -16.60 16.57 -9.34
N GLY A 313 -16.11 17.65 -8.72
CA GLY A 313 -15.16 18.56 -9.33
C GLY A 313 -13.78 17.92 -9.48
N ARG A 314 -12.74 18.75 -9.66
CA ARG A 314 -11.35 18.26 -9.87
C ARG A 314 -10.90 17.26 -8.80
N MET A 315 -11.07 17.59 -7.52
CA MET A 315 -10.67 16.71 -6.40
C MET A 315 -11.69 15.61 -6.12
N GLY A 316 -12.99 15.90 -6.26
CA GLY A 316 -14.04 14.91 -6.07
C GLY A 316 -13.91 13.68 -6.97
N LYS A 317 -13.63 13.87 -8.27
CA LYS A 317 -13.35 12.76 -9.20
C LYS A 317 -12.14 11.94 -8.79
N ARG A 318 -11.09 12.60 -8.30
CA ARG A 318 -9.85 11.96 -7.85
C ARG A 318 -10.07 11.11 -6.59
N HIS A 319 -10.80 11.64 -5.60
CA HIS A 319 -11.21 10.88 -4.41
C HIS A 319 -12.12 9.72 -4.77
N ALA A 320 -13.12 9.91 -5.64
CA ALA A 320 -13.97 8.84 -6.13
C ALA A 320 -13.15 7.72 -6.78
N LEU A 321 -12.22 8.04 -7.69
CA LEU A 321 -11.34 7.05 -8.29
C LEU A 321 -10.40 6.38 -7.28
N ASN A 322 -9.89 7.12 -6.29
CA ASN A 322 -9.08 6.54 -5.21
C ASN A 322 -9.87 5.49 -4.42
N PHE A 323 -11.06 5.84 -3.90
CA PHE A 323 -11.91 4.89 -3.16
C PHE A 323 -12.41 3.74 -4.03
N PHE A 324 -12.59 3.97 -5.33
CA PHE A 324 -13.04 2.95 -6.26
C PHE A 324 -11.93 1.96 -6.64
N GLN A 325 -10.67 2.40 -6.78
CA GLN A 325 -9.61 1.60 -7.41
C GLN A 325 -8.39 1.33 -6.52
N SER A 326 -8.11 2.20 -5.55
CA SER A 326 -6.80 2.27 -4.89
C SER A 326 -6.85 2.06 -3.38
N VAL A 327 -8.03 2.10 -2.76
CA VAL A 327 -8.20 1.90 -1.30
C VAL A 327 -8.72 0.47 -1.03
N PRO A 328 -7.86 -0.47 -0.58
CA PRO A 328 -8.22 -1.90 -0.55
C PRO A 328 -9.39 -2.24 0.37
N ARG A 329 -9.52 -1.50 1.47
CA ARG A 329 -10.55 -1.69 2.52
C ARG A 329 -11.71 -0.70 2.39
N ALA A 330 -11.92 -0.11 1.22
CA ALA A 330 -13.09 0.71 0.94
C ALA A 330 -13.88 0.16 -0.25
N GLU A 331 -15.17 0.47 -0.25
CA GLU A 331 -16.10 0.26 -1.34
C GLU A 331 -16.82 1.58 -1.60
N LEU A 332 -16.57 2.18 -2.77
CA LEU A 332 -17.33 3.35 -3.19
C LEU A 332 -18.75 2.92 -3.57
N VAL A 333 -19.75 3.30 -2.78
CA VAL A 333 -21.16 2.89 -2.99
C VAL A 333 -22.03 4.00 -3.56
N ALA A 334 -21.64 5.26 -3.38
CA ALA A 334 -22.42 6.39 -3.84
C ALA A 334 -21.57 7.62 -4.17
N VAL A 335 -22.05 8.46 -5.09
CA VAL A 335 -21.49 9.78 -5.38
C VAL A 335 -22.61 10.80 -5.58
N SER A 336 -22.34 12.06 -5.26
CA SER A 336 -23.30 13.15 -5.49
C SER A 336 -22.66 14.38 -6.11
N SER A 337 -23.33 15.00 -7.07
CA SER A 337 -22.99 16.34 -7.57
C SER A 337 -24.22 17.05 -8.11
N PRO A 338 -24.39 18.37 -7.85
CA PRO A 338 -25.46 19.16 -8.46
C PRO A 338 -25.21 19.44 -9.96
N ASP A 339 -24.00 19.27 -10.48
CA ASP A 339 -23.70 19.48 -11.90
C ASP A 339 -24.07 18.23 -12.72
N PRO A 340 -25.00 18.32 -13.70
CA PRO A 340 -25.37 17.19 -14.54
C PRO A 340 -24.20 16.58 -15.32
N LYS A 341 -23.22 17.38 -15.76
CA LYS A 341 -22.03 16.87 -16.48
C LYS A 341 -21.13 16.03 -15.60
N GLU A 342 -21.03 16.38 -14.32
CA GLU A 342 -20.29 15.58 -13.36
C GLU A 342 -21.00 14.26 -13.03
N ARG A 343 -22.34 14.26 -13.03
CA ARG A 343 -23.15 13.04 -12.89
C ARG A 343 -23.06 12.14 -14.13
N GLU A 344 -23.05 12.72 -15.33
CA GLU A 344 -22.80 11.98 -16.58
C GLU A 344 -21.42 11.30 -16.54
N TRP A 345 -20.39 12.03 -16.11
CA TRP A 345 -19.05 11.46 -15.90
C TRP A 345 -19.09 10.29 -14.91
N ALA A 346 -19.79 10.43 -13.78
CA ALA A 346 -19.91 9.35 -12.79
C ALA A 346 -20.63 8.12 -13.37
N GLN A 347 -21.69 8.32 -14.15
CA GLN A 347 -22.38 7.20 -14.79
C GLN A 347 -21.47 6.45 -15.77
N GLU A 348 -20.70 7.18 -16.58
CA GLU A 348 -19.76 6.60 -17.53
C GLU A 348 -18.64 5.81 -16.84
N HIS A 349 -18.08 6.33 -15.75
CA HIS A 349 -16.86 5.79 -15.14
C HIS A 349 -17.13 4.82 -13.97
N LEU A 350 -18.28 4.96 -13.30
CA LEU A 350 -18.61 4.24 -12.06
C LEU A 350 -19.93 3.45 -12.15
N GLY A 351 -20.84 3.84 -13.05
CA GLY A 351 -22.21 3.29 -13.10
C GLY A 351 -22.27 1.78 -13.34
N ALA A 352 -21.37 1.23 -14.16
CA ALA A 352 -21.30 -0.21 -14.42
C ALA A 352 -20.97 -1.05 -13.17
N SER A 353 -20.48 -0.42 -12.10
CA SER A 353 -20.10 -1.07 -10.83
C SER A 353 -21.19 -0.97 -9.76
N GLY A 354 -22.36 -0.41 -10.09
CA GLY A 354 -23.48 -0.27 -9.14
C GLY A 354 -23.36 0.91 -8.18
N VAL A 355 -22.42 1.84 -8.40
CA VAL A 355 -22.28 3.06 -7.61
C VAL A 355 -23.50 3.96 -7.83
N GLY A 356 -24.22 4.30 -6.77
CA GLY A 356 -25.38 5.19 -6.85
C GLY A 356 -24.97 6.63 -7.18
N VAL A 357 -25.60 7.25 -8.18
CA VAL A 357 -25.33 8.64 -8.59
C VAL A 357 -26.50 9.53 -8.18
N TYR A 358 -26.23 10.52 -7.35
CA TYR A 358 -27.23 11.41 -6.76
C TYR A 358 -27.02 12.86 -7.19
N GLU A 359 -28.12 13.60 -7.33
CA GLU A 359 -28.06 15.06 -7.54
C GLU A 359 -27.86 15.81 -6.23
N HIS A 360 -28.58 15.39 -5.18
CA HIS A 360 -28.53 16.03 -3.87
C HIS A 360 -27.76 15.18 -2.86
N PHE A 361 -26.91 15.85 -2.08
CA PHE A 361 -26.12 15.23 -1.01
C PHE A 361 -27.00 14.53 0.03
N ASP A 362 -28.11 15.17 0.43
CA ASP A 362 -29.03 14.62 1.45
C ASP A 362 -29.70 13.32 1.00
N ASP A 363 -29.88 13.13 -0.31
CA ASP A 363 -30.41 11.87 -0.84
C ASP A 363 -29.34 10.79 -0.88
N MET A 364 -28.08 11.16 -1.15
CA MET A 364 -26.94 10.25 -1.03
C MET A 364 -26.77 9.75 0.41
N LEU A 365 -26.96 10.61 1.42
CA LEU A 365 -26.87 10.21 2.84
C LEU A 365 -27.87 9.10 3.23
N LYS A 366 -28.97 8.96 2.49
CA LYS A 366 -30.00 7.92 2.70
C LYS A 366 -29.63 6.60 2.00
N HIS A 367 -28.51 6.52 1.28
CA HIS A 367 -28.09 5.29 0.60
C HIS A 367 -27.90 4.15 1.59
N THR A 368 -28.55 3.02 1.30
CA THR A 368 -28.57 1.85 2.19
C THR A 368 -27.16 1.32 2.43
N GLY A 369 -26.76 1.26 3.70
CA GLY A 369 -25.46 0.74 4.09
C GLY A 369 -24.29 1.70 3.91
N LEU A 370 -24.53 2.98 3.58
CA LEU A 370 -23.48 4.01 3.61
C LEU A 370 -22.96 4.20 5.04
N GLU A 371 -21.65 4.10 5.25
CA GLU A 371 -20.99 4.19 6.56
C GLU A 371 -20.17 5.47 6.72
N ALA A 372 -19.57 5.94 5.62
CA ALA A 372 -18.71 7.12 5.61
C ALA A 372 -18.96 8.01 4.40
N VAL A 373 -18.55 9.27 4.48
CA VAL A 373 -18.51 10.20 3.35
C VAL A 373 -17.16 10.88 3.21
N CYS A 374 -16.73 11.10 1.98
CA CYS A 374 -15.66 12.02 1.61
C CYS A 374 -16.29 13.26 0.95
N ILE A 375 -16.14 14.41 1.59
CA ILE A 375 -16.67 15.69 1.13
C ILE A 375 -15.57 16.42 0.36
N ALA A 376 -15.73 16.51 -0.96
CA ALA A 376 -14.83 17.18 -1.90
C ALA A 376 -15.63 18.11 -2.83
N SER A 377 -16.66 18.74 -2.26
CA SER A 377 -17.56 19.70 -2.90
C SER A 377 -16.94 21.11 -2.89
N ALA A 378 -17.75 22.14 -3.15
CA ALA A 378 -17.27 23.51 -3.01
C ALA A 378 -17.05 23.85 -1.53
N THR A 379 -15.99 24.58 -1.20
CA THR A 379 -15.62 24.97 0.17
C THR A 379 -16.78 25.62 0.93
N ALA A 380 -17.64 26.37 0.24
CA ALA A 380 -18.80 27.05 0.83
C ALA A 380 -19.81 26.09 1.51
N VAL A 381 -19.84 24.81 1.12
CA VAL A 381 -20.78 23.82 1.67
C VAL A 381 -20.11 22.73 2.50
N HIS A 382 -18.78 22.75 2.65
CA HIS A 382 -18.02 21.75 3.42
C HIS A 382 -18.54 21.57 4.84
N ALA A 383 -18.67 22.67 5.60
CA ALA A 383 -19.13 22.61 6.99
C ALA A 383 -20.57 22.08 7.12
N ALA A 384 -21.48 22.59 6.28
CA ALA A 384 -22.88 22.16 6.30
C ALA A 384 -23.01 20.66 5.96
N GLN A 385 -22.30 20.19 4.93
CA GLN A 385 -22.30 18.77 4.55
C GLN A 385 -21.62 17.89 5.60
N SER A 386 -20.55 18.37 6.24
CA SER A 386 -19.86 17.63 7.30
C SER A 386 -20.76 17.44 8.51
N ILE A 387 -21.44 18.51 8.96
CA ILE A 387 -22.39 18.46 10.07
C ILE A 387 -23.56 17.52 9.73
N ALA A 388 -24.14 17.63 8.53
CA ALA A 388 -25.22 16.75 8.09
C ALA A 388 -24.81 15.27 8.07
N ALA A 389 -23.59 14.96 7.64
CA ALA A 389 -23.06 13.59 7.66
C ALA A 389 -22.84 13.07 9.09
N ILE A 390 -22.27 13.90 9.97
CA ILE A 390 -22.05 13.59 11.39
C ILE A 390 -23.39 13.34 12.09
N ASP A 391 -24.37 14.23 11.89
CA ASP A 391 -25.70 14.10 12.48
C ASP A 391 -26.42 12.84 11.96
N ALA A 392 -26.19 12.46 10.69
CA ALA A 392 -26.65 11.19 10.10
C ALA A 392 -25.85 9.95 10.56
N GLY A 393 -24.89 10.10 11.47
CA GLY A 393 -24.10 9.00 12.03
C GLY A 393 -23.05 8.45 11.07
N LYS A 394 -22.51 9.27 10.17
CA LYS A 394 -21.51 8.85 9.18
C LYS A 394 -20.11 9.34 9.56
N HIS A 395 -19.11 8.49 9.39
CA HIS A 395 -17.71 8.92 9.41
C HIS A 395 -17.50 9.95 8.29
N THR A 396 -16.66 10.96 8.51
CA THR A 396 -16.54 12.10 7.60
C THR A 396 -15.08 12.46 7.34
N LEU A 397 -14.63 12.32 6.09
CA LEU A 397 -13.42 12.94 5.57
C LEU A 397 -13.83 14.20 4.80
N CYS A 398 -13.38 15.38 5.21
CA CYS A 398 -13.68 16.63 4.51
C CYS A 398 -12.42 17.25 3.94
N GLU A 399 -12.44 17.58 2.64
CA GLU A 399 -11.38 18.37 2.01
C GLU A 399 -11.14 19.69 2.74
N LYS A 400 -9.92 20.19 2.58
CA LYS A 400 -9.48 21.46 3.15
C LYS A 400 -10.06 22.66 2.38
N PRO A 401 -10.21 23.82 3.02
CA PRO A 401 -10.41 23.96 4.46
C PRO A 401 -11.79 23.44 4.88
N LEU A 402 -12.02 23.19 6.17
CA LEU A 402 -13.37 22.85 6.69
C LEU A 402 -14.40 23.96 6.39
N ALA A 403 -13.96 25.21 6.44
CA ALA A 403 -14.72 26.38 5.99
C ALA A 403 -13.75 27.54 5.72
N THR A 404 -14.23 28.61 5.10
CA THR A 404 -13.44 29.83 4.86
C THR A 404 -13.26 30.71 6.10
N THR A 405 -14.00 30.43 7.20
CA THR A 405 -13.86 31.15 8.46
C THR A 405 -13.61 30.20 9.65
N PRO A 406 -12.88 30.65 10.68
CA PRO A 406 -12.64 29.85 11.88
C PRO A 406 -13.93 29.51 12.63
N GLU A 407 -14.88 30.45 12.72
CA GLU A 407 -16.12 30.28 13.45
C GLU A 407 -16.98 29.18 12.83
N VAL A 408 -17.07 29.14 11.50
CA VAL A 408 -17.81 28.08 10.79
C VAL A 408 -17.05 26.76 10.87
N SER A 409 -15.72 26.77 10.78
CA SER A 409 -14.90 25.55 10.98
C SER A 409 -15.11 24.95 12.38
N GLN A 410 -15.23 25.81 13.41
CA GLN A 410 -15.48 25.38 14.80
C GLN A 410 -16.82 24.63 14.93
N THR A 411 -17.85 25.01 14.18
CA THR A 411 -19.15 24.30 14.23
C THR A 411 -19.04 22.82 13.81
N VAL A 412 -18.09 22.48 12.93
CA VAL A 412 -17.80 21.09 12.54
C VAL A 412 -17.10 20.34 13.67
N VAL A 413 -16.14 20.99 14.35
CA VAL A 413 -15.47 20.44 15.53
C VAL A 413 -16.49 20.17 16.64
N ASP A 414 -17.38 21.13 16.91
CA ASP A 414 -18.42 21.00 17.92
C ASP A 414 -19.40 19.87 17.56
N ALA A 415 -19.67 19.65 16.27
CA ALA A 415 -20.47 18.51 15.81
C ALA A 415 -19.77 17.17 16.02
N ALA A 416 -18.49 17.07 15.66
CA ALA A 416 -17.68 15.87 15.89
C ALA A 416 -17.59 15.54 17.39
N ALA A 417 -17.43 16.55 18.25
CA ALA A 417 -17.39 16.38 19.71
C ALA A 417 -18.69 15.80 20.30
N ARG A 418 -19.85 16.04 19.67
CA ARG A 418 -21.13 15.43 20.08
C ARG A 418 -21.22 13.94 19.71
N ARG A 419 -20.39 13.47 18.78
CA ARG A 419 -20.40 12.11 18.21
C ARG A 419 -18.98 11.52 18.24
N PRO A 420 -18.35 11.35 19.43
CA PRO A 420 -16.95 10.95 19.55
C PRO A 420 -16.65 9.54 19.01
N GLU A 421 -17.69 8.72 18.78
CA GLU A 421 -17.57 7.43 18.12
C GLU A 421 -17.29 7.54 16.60
N LEU A 422 -17.61 8.68 15.98
CA LEU A 422 -17.38 8.91 14.57
C LEU A 422 -15.95 9.41 14.32
N LYS A 423 -15.38 8.95 13.21
CA LYS A 423 -14.09 9.43 12.71
C LYS A 423 -14.35 10.63 11.81
N VAL A 424 -13.91 11.79 12.25
CA VAL A 424 -14.05 13.05 11.51
C VAL A 424 -12.65 13.63 11.27
N MET A 425 -12.29 13.81 10.01
CA MET A 425 -10.94 14.20 9.59
C MET A 425 -10.98 15.31 8.54
N CYS A 426 -10.11 16.30 8.67
CA CYS A 426 -9.85 17.28 7.60
C CYS A 426 -8.72 16.77 6.69
N GLY A 427 -8.88 16.94 5.38
CA GLY A 427 -8.01 16.42 4.32
C GLY A 427 -6.69 17.19 4.16
N PHE A 428 -5.86 17.21 5.20
CA PHE A 428 -4.49 17.73 5.11
C PHE A 428 -3.53 16.69 4.52
N SER A 429 -3.71 16.42 3.23
CA SER A 429 -3.02 15.35 2.49
C SER A 429 -1.49 15.32 2.67
N ARG A 430 -0.81 16.45 2.83
CA ARG A 430 0.66 16.49 3.02
C ARG A 430 1.14 15.75 4.27
N ARG A 431 0.30 15.55 5.29
CA ARG A 431 0.62 14.73 6.47
C ARG A 431 0.74 13.23 6.14
N PHE A 432 0.24 12.82 4.98
CA PHE A 432 0.27 11.44 4.48
C PHE A 432 1.35 11.23 3.41
N ASP A 433 2.11 12.27 3.07
CA ASP A 433 3.27 12.17 2.18
C ASP A 433 4.45 11.51 2.90
N GLU A 434 5.09 10.56 2.23
CA GLU A 434 6.19 9.77 2.80
C GLU A 434 7.40 10.62 3.20
N SER A 435 7.72 11.66 2.42
CA SER A 435 8.88 12.51 2.67
C SER A 435 8.63 13.42 3.86
N TYR A 436 7.42 13.95 4.00
CA TYR A 436 7.03 14.74 5.18
C TYR A 436 7.03 13.89 6.46
N ARG A 437 6.52 12.66 6.42
CA ARG A 437 6.55 11.74 7.58
C ARG A 437 7.96 11.34 7.98
N ASP A 438 8.81 11.04 7.01
CA ASP A 438 10.22 10.73 7.25
C ASP A 438 10.96 11.91 7.89
N ALA A 439 10.74 13.13 7.38
CA ALA A 439 11.31 14.34 7.96
C ALA A 439 10.80 14.58 9.39
N TYR A 440 9.50 14.39 9.64
CA TYR A 440 8.94 14.51 10.98
C TYR A 440 9.56 13.51 11.95
N ALA A 441 9.67 12.23 11.56
CA ALA A 441 10.29 11.18 12.37
C ALA A 441 11.76 11.51 12.70
N LYS A 442 12.54 11.97 11.72
CA LYS A 442 13.94 12.40 11.91
C LYS A 442 14.05 13.61 12.84
N MET A 443 13.13 14.56 12.75
CA MET A 443 13.05 15.70 13.66
C MET A 443 12.77 15.25 15.09
N GLN A 444 11.77 14.39 15.30
CA GLN A 444 11.41 13.86 16.61
C GLN A 444 12.54 13.02 17.23
N ALA A 445 13.31 12.30 16.42
CA ALA A 445 14.51 11.59 16.86
C ALA A 445 15.67 12.51 17.27
N GLY A 446 15.52 13.83 17.16
CA GLY A 446 16.51 14.82 17.58
C GLY A 446 17.67 15.03 16.60
N LEU A 447 17.55 14.53 15.36
CA LEU A 447 18.63 14.56 14.36
C LEU A 447 19.15 15.99 14.10
N ILE A 448 18.26 16.99 14.13
CA ILE A 448 18.59 18.40 13.91
C ILE A 448 18.70 19.22 15.19
N GLY A 449 18.75 18.58 16.36
CA GLY A 449 18.68 19.26 17.65
C GLY A 449 17.30 19.89 17.90
N ARG A 450 17.25 21.06 18.54
CA ARG A 450 15.98 21.77 18.78
C ARG A 450 15.53 22.44 17.47
N PRO A 451 14.34 22.13 16.93
CA PRO A 451 13.80 22.85 15.77
C PRO A 451 13.50 24.31 16.12
N CYS A 452 13.88 25.24 15.24
CA CYS A 452 13.80 26.67 15.49
C CYS A 452 13.10 27.44 14.37
N VAL A 453 13.35 27.08 13.11
CA VAL A 453 12.81 27.79 11.94
C VAL A 453 12.19 26.79 10.98
N PHE A 454 10.95 27.07 10.56
CA PHE A 454 10.25 26.33 9.51
C PHE A 454 10.10 27.24 8.30
N ARG A 455 10.60 26.83 7.15
CA ARG A 455 10.41 27.56 5.89
C ARG A 455 9.61 26.68 4.97
N SER A 456 8.52 27.18 4.44
CA SER A 456 7.70 26.41 3.53
C SER A 456 7.16 27.28 2.42
N GLN A 457 6.98 26.68 1.26
CA GLN A 457 6.40 27.36 0.12
C GLN A 457 5.47 26.45 -0.67
N THR A 458 4.38 27.04 -1.13
CA THR A 458 3.42 26.45 -2.06
C THR A 458 3.31 27.37 -3.26
N CYS A 459 3.81 26.92 -4.39
CA CYS A 459 3.84 27.71 -5.61
C CYS A 459 3.09 26.96 -6.72
N ASP A 460 1.86 27.38 -6.97
CA ASP A 460 1.05 26.86 -8.06
C ASP A 460 1.60 27.35 -9.41
N MET A 461 1.50 26.48 -10.41
CA MET A 461 1.84 26.85 -11.79
C MET A 461 0.91 27.97 -12.28
N LEU A 462 1.45 28.92 -13.05
CA LEU A 462 0.64 29.98 -13.65
C LEU A 462 -0.46 29.39 -14.55
N ASP A 463 -1.71 29.73 -14.24
CA ASP A 463 -2.88 29.42 -15.07
C ASP A 463 -3.38 30.70 -15.77
N PRO A 464 -3.13 30.87 -17.08
CA PRO A 464 -3.51 32.08 -17.81
C PRO A 464 -5.00 32.15 -18.18
N SER A 465 -5.82 31.17 -17.78
CA SER A 465 -7.26 31.14 -18.10
C SER A 465 -8.09 32.14 -17.28
N GLY A 466 -7.50 32.78 -16.27
CA GLY A 466 -8.21 33.60 -15.28
C GLY A 466 -8.91 32.80 -14.19
N PHE A 467 -8.69 31.47 -14.13
CA PHE A 467 -9.25 30.58 -13.12
C PHE A 467 -9.05 31.12 -11.69
N PHE A 468 -7.83 31.53 -11.33
CA PHE A 468 -7.53 32.00 -9.98
C PHE A 468 -8.21 33.33 -9.64
N VAL A 469 -8.43 34.21 -10.62
CA VAL A 469 -9.18 35.46 -10.41
C VAL A 469 -10.64 35.17 -10.08
N ALA A 470 -11.26 34.23 -10.79
CA ALA A 470 -12.63 33.79 -10.49
C ALA A 470 -12.69 33.07 -9.14
N TYR A 471 -11.70 32.23 -8.83
CA TYR A 471 -11.60 31.46 -7.60
C TYR A 471 -11.38 32.34 -6.36
N ALA A 472 -10.68 33.47 -6.49
CA ALA A 472 -10.36 34.38 -5.41
C ALA A 472 -11.61 34.91 -4.67
N GLU A 473 -12.75 35.02 -5.35
CA GLU A 473 -14.02 35.48 -4.77
C GLU A 473 -14.49 34.63 -3.58
N PHE A 474 -14.18 33.33 -3.57
CA PHE A 474 -14.68 32.38 -2.56
C PHE A 474 -13.59 31.57 -1.87
N SER A 475 -12.31 31.77 -2.24
CA SER A 475 -11.17 31.01 -1.70
C SER A 475 -10.77 31.36 -0.25
N GLY A 476 -11.13 32.56 0.22
CA GLY A 476 -10.61 33.12 1.48
C GLY A 476 -9.25 33.82 1.36
N GLY A 477 -8.67 33.86 0.15
CA GLY A 477 -7.39 34.49 -0.15
C GLY A 477 -6.20 33.53 -0.15
N ILE A 478 -5.06 33.98 -0.66
CA ILE A 478 -3.87 33.15 -0.92
C ILE A 478 -3.39 32.38 0.31
N PHE A 479 -3.46 32.96 1.53
CA PHE A 479 -3.03 32.25 2.74
C PHE A 479 -4.00 31.16 3.21
N VAL A 480 -5.31 31.34 2.99
CA VAL A 480 -6.36 30.38 3.40
C VAL A 480 -6.49 29.23 2.39
N ASP A 481 -6.23 29.50 1.11
CA ASP A 481 -6.30 28.49 0.07
C ASP A 481 -4.97 27.78 -0.20
N CYS A 482 -3.94 28.57 -0.52
CA CYS A 482 -2.65 28.08 -1.02
C CYS A 482 -1.76 27.64 0.14
N SER A 483 -1.54 28.51 1.13
CA SER A 483 -0.63 28.21 2.26
C SER A 483 -1.26 27.46 3.43
N ILE A 484 -2.52 27.05 3.38
CA ILE A 484 -3.13 26.35 4.51
C ILE A 484 -2.47 25.00 4.81
N HIS A 485 -1.96 24.31 3.78
CA HIS A 485 -1.14 23.12 3.97
C HIS A 485 0.21 23.45 4.63
N ASP A 486 0.82 24.60 4.30
CA ASP A 486 2.07 25.03 4.93
C ASP A 486 1.86 25.39 6.40
N ILE A 487 0.74 26.04 6.71
CA ILE A 487 0.33 26.39 8.08
C ILE A 487 0.06 25.11 8.87
N ASP A 488 -0.69 24.17 8.30
CA ASP A 488 -0.95 22.87 8.93
C ASP A 488 0.34 22.10 9.21
N LEU A 489 1.25 22.01 8.24
CA LEU A 489 2.56 21.39 8.43
C LEU A 489 3.37 22.07 9.53
N ALA A 490 3.37 23.40 9.59
CA ALA A 490 4.05 24.14 10.64
C ALA A 490 3.43 23.83 12.02
N LEU A 491 2.10 23.73 12.13
CA LEU A 491 1.42 23.33 13.36
C LEU A 491 1.72 21.87 13.73
N TRP A 492 1.80 20.96 12.75
CA TRP A 492 2.17 19.57 13.00
C TRP A 492 3.62 19.45 13.50
N PHE A 493 4.55 20.16 12.86
CA PHE A 493 5.97 20.11 13.21
C PHE A 493 6.29 20.85 14.53
N PHE A 494 5.64 21.98 14.81
CA PHE A 494 5.98 22.86 15.93
C PHE A 494 4.89 23.04 17.00
N GLY A 495 3.62 22.75 16.71
CA GLY A 495 2.48 23.20 17.54
C GLY A 495 1.60 22.10 18.15
N GLU A 496 1.69 20.85 17.69
CA GLU A 496 0.83 19.77 18.19
C GLU A 496 1.24 19.21 19.56
N ASP A 497 2.42 19.61 20.07
CA ASP A 497 2.83 19.40 21.47
C ASP A 497 1.95 20.18 22.46
N GLY A 498 1.19 21.17 21.98
CA GLY A 498 0.31 22.02 22.78
C GLY A 498 1.04 23.08 23.61
N GLU A 499 2.38 23.00 23.70
CA GLU A 499 3.24 23.89 24.47
C GLU A 499 3.52 25.20 23.72
N SER A 500 3.68 25.12 22.40
CA SER A 500 4.01 26.28 21.58
C SER A 500 2.75 26.90 20.95
N LYS A 501 2.41 28.13 21.37
CA LYS A 501 1.28 28.90 20.83
C LYS A 501 1.77 29.97 19.87
N VAL A 502 0.94 30.32 18.88
CA VAL A 502 1.20 31.46 17.99
C VAL A 502 1.09 32.75 18.81
N GLN A 503 2.14 33.57 18.77
CA GLN A 503 2.21 34.90 19.40
C GLN A 503 1.73 35.97 18.42
N SER A 504 2.17 35.89 17.16
CA SER A 504 1.84 36.89 16.15
C SER A 504 2.02 36.39 14.73
N VAL A 505 1.38 37.11 13.80
CA VAL A 505 1.56 36.94 12.37
C VAL A 505 1.75 38.28 11.66
N SER A 506 2.54 38.27 10.59
CA SER A 506 2.67 39.42 9.68
C SER A 506 2.82 38.96 8.24
N ALA A 507 2.24 39.68 7.29
CA ALA A 507 2.32 39.31 5.88
C ALA A 507 2.41 40.51 4.93
N VAL A 508 2.98 40.27 3.76
CA VAL A 508 3.04 41.20 2.63
C VAL A 508 2.80 40.44 1.33
N GLY A 509 2.29 41.11 0.30
CA GLY A 509 2.07 40.46 -0.99
C GLY A 509 1.77 41.42 -2.12
N ILE A 510 1.97 40.94 -3.35
CA ILE A 510 1.84 41.71 -4.59
C ILE A 510 0.95 40.98 -5.60
N THR A 511 0.53 41.72 -6.62
CA THR A 511 -0.02 41.14 -7.86
C THR A 511 0.96 41.44 -8.99
N ALA A 512 1.83 40.50 -9.30
CA ALA A 512 2.86 40.62 -10.32
C ALA A 512 2.31 40.39 -11.73
N VAL A 513 1.42 39.41 -11.91
CA VAL A 513 0.93 38.96 -13.23
C VAL A 513 -0.60 38.95 -13.33
N GLU A 514 -1.32 38.85 -12.20
CA GLU A 514 -2.79 38.77 -12.16
C GLU A 514 -3.40 39.96 -11.38
N PRO A 515 -3.44 41.18 -11.95
CA PRO A 515 -3.96 42.36 -11.26
C PRO A 515 -5.45 42.24 -10.88
N GLY A 516 -6.21 41.38 -11.55
CA GLY A 516 -7.62 41.11 -11.25
C GLY A 516 -7.87 40.59 -9.83
N LEU A 517 -6.88 39.92 -9.22
CA LEU A 517 -6.95 39.42 -7.85
C LEU A 517 -7.18 40.54 -6.81
N ARG A 518 -6.75 41.78 -7.10
CA ARG A 518 -6.97 42.92 -6.20
C ARG A 518 -8.44 43.20 -5.93
N LYS A 519 -9.33 42.89 -6.88
CA LYS A 519 -10.78 43.04 -6.72
C LYS A 519 -11.30 42.29 -5.48
N TYR A 520 -10.67 41.17 -5.14
CA TYR A 520 -11.05 40.30 -4.05
C TYR A 520 -10.06 40.38 -2.86
N ASN A 521 -9.27 41.45 -2.80
CA ASN A 521 -8.19 41.63 -1.82
C ASN A 521 -7.15 40.50 -1.82
N ASP A 522 -7.00 39.76 -2.93
CA ASP A 522 -6.08 38.64 -3.05
C ASP A 522 -4.77 39.02 -3.78
N ARG A 523 -3.78 38.13 -3.76
CA ARG A 523 -2.44 38.31 -4.35
C ARG A 523 -2.05 37.08 -5.16
N ASP A 524 -1.14 37.26 -6.12
CA ASP A 524 -0.51 36.13 -6.82
C ASP A 524 0.83 35.73 -6.20
N ASN A 525 1.41 36.58 -5.34
CA ASN A 525 2.60 36.29 -4.55
C ASN A 525 2.48 36.92 -3.17
N ALA A 526 2.73 36.13 -2.12
CA ALA A 526 2.74 36.65 -0.76
C ALA A 526 3.77 35.94 0.12
N VAL A 527 4.26 36.66 1.12
CA VAL A 527 5.17 36.17 2.16
C VAL A 527 4.50 36.38 3.51
N GLY A 528 4.47 35.33 4.31
CA GLY A 528 3.91 35.31 5.65
C GLY A 528 4.95 34.92 6.70
N LEU A 529 4.88 35.54 7.87
CA LEU A 529 5.66 35.17 9.05
C LEU A 529 4.71 34.80 10.19
N ILE A 530 5.01 33.72 10.88
CA ILE A 530 4.33 33.29 12.12
C ILE A 530 5.40 33.18 13.20
N GLU A 531 5.17 33.84 14.34
CA GLU A 531 6.03 33.75 15.50
C GLU A 531 5.31 32.99 16.60
N PHE A 532 6.02 32.05 17.22
CA PHE A 532 5.55 31.32 18.39
C PHE A 532 6.13 31.92 19.67
N VAL A 533 5.43 31.72 20.79
CA VAL A 533 5.81 32.25 22.11
C VAL A 533 7.17 31.75 22.59
N ASP A 534 7.56 30.54 22.20
CA ASP A 534 8.84 29.93 22.54
C ASP A 534 10.01 30.36 21.61
N GLY A 535 9.76 31.32 20.72
CA GLY A 535 10.72 31.85 19.78
C GLY A 535 10.91 31.03 18.50
N ARG A 536 10.12 29.97 18.26
CA ARG A 536 10.08 29.31 16.94
C ARG A 536 9.46 30.27 15.91
N ILE A 537 9.96 30.23 14.68
CA ILE A 537 9.52 31.11 13.59
C ILE A 537 9.16 30.29 12.36
N VAL A 538 8.07 30.66 11.69
CA VAL A 538 7.67 30.10 10.39
C VAL A 538 7.74 31.20 9.34
N HIS A 539 8.34 30.88 8.20
CA HIS A 539 8.34 31.70 6.99
C HIS A 539 7.61 30.97 5.87
N LEU A 540 6.56 31.59 5.36
CA LEU A 540 5.74 31.08 4.27
C LEU A 540 5.97 31.91 3.02
N TYR A 541 6.12 31.25 1.87
CA TYR A 541 6.02 31.90 0.56
C TYR A 541 4.97 31.18 -0.28
N CYS A 542 3.97 31.90 -0.76
CA CYS A 542 2.96 31.34 -1.65
C CYS A 542 2.91 32.11 -2.96
N SER A 543 2.74 31.37 -4.05
CA SER A 543 2.69 31.91 -5.40
C SER A 543 1.63 31.20 -6.25
N ARG A 544 1.02 31.94 -7.19
CA ARG A 544 0.14 31.41 -8.25
C ARG A 544 0.75 31.60 -9.65
N MET A 545 2.04 31.90 -9.73
CA MET A 545 2.71 32.25 -10.98
C MET A 545 3.96 31.42 -11.27
N MET A 546 4.11 30.25 -10.66
CA MET A 546 5.32 29.45 -10.85
C MET A 546 5.44 29.00 -12.30
N ALA A 547 6.56 29.35 -12.94
CA ALA A 547 6.73 29.12 -14.37
C ALA A 547 7.03 27.65 -14.70
N ALA A 548 7.76 26.96 -13.83
CA ALA A 548 8.24 25.60 -14.10
C ALA A 548 7.13 24.53 -13.95
N GLY A 549 6.26 24.71 -12.96
CA GLY A 549 5.22 23.77 -12.56
C GLY A 549 4.81 23.98 -11.10
N GLN A 550 4.25 22.94 -10.49
CA GLN A 550 3.95 22.93 -9.05
C GLN A 550 5.24 22.80 -8.25
N GLU A 551 5.46 23.71 -7.30
CA GLU A 551 6.59 23.67 -6.39
C GLU A 551 6.13 23.80 -4.93
N ASP A 552 6.21 22.67 -4.22
CA ASP A 552 5.92 22.57 -2.78
C ASP A 552 7.20 22.17 -2.04
N THR A 553 7.85 23.10 -1.36
CA THR A 553 9.14 22.86 -0.68
C THR A 553 9.03 23.21 0.80
N THR A 554 9.67 22.41 1.65
CA THR A 554 9.77 22.69 3.08
C THR A 554 11.18 22.47 3.60
N GLU A 555 11.64 23.36 4.47
CA GLU A 555 12.88 23.23 5.23
C GLU A 555 12.59 23.37 6.73
N VAL A 556 13.18 22.49 7.53
CA VAL A 556 13.14 22.56 9.00
C VAL A 556 14.56 22.73 9.51
N ILE A 557 14.85 23.90 10.09
CA ILE A 557 16.16 24.25 10.60
C ILE A 557 16.16 24.13 12.13
N GLY A 558 17.10 23.36 12.66
CA GLY A 558 17.32 23.20 14.08
C GLY A 558 18.74 23.56 14.50
N THR A 559 19.00 23.52 15.82
CA THR A 559 20.28 23.94 16.40
C THR A 559 21.49 23.09 15.99
N LYS A 560 21.27 21.90 15.42
CA LYS A 560 22.33 20.95 15.04
C LYS A 560 22.26 20.50 13.58
N GLY A 561 21.29 20.98 12.80
CA GLY A 561 21.13 20.55 11.42
C GLY A 561 19.90 21.10 10.72
N LYS A 562 19.65 20.62 9.50
CA LYS A 562 18.51 21.00 8.67
C LYS A 562 17.95 19.79 7.93
N LEU A 563 16.63 19.71 7.83
CA LEU A 563 15.93 18.80 6.92
C LEU A 563 15.35 19.61 5.75
N GLY A 564 15.47 19.09 4.54
CA GLY A 564 14.89 19.69 3.33
C GLY A 564 14.00 18.66 2.64
N ILE A 565 12.80 19.09 2.25
CA ILE A 565 11.78 18.27 1.59
C ILE A 565 11.51 18.93 0.25
N ASN A 566 11.76 18.19 -0.83
CA ASN A 566 11.48 18.61 -2.21
C ASN A 566 12.20 19.91 -2.65
N THR A 567 13.40 20.19 -2.13
CA THR A 567 14.16 21.42 -2.44
C THR A 567 14.57 21.57 -3.90
N ILE A 568 14.50 20.47 -4.66
CA ILE A 568 14.62 20.45 -6.13
C ILE A 568 13.47 19.56 -6.60
N PRO A 569 12.35 20.15 -7.07
CA PRO A 569 11.19 19.37 -7.51
C PRO A 569 11.53 18.45 -8.67
N VAL A 570 11.14 17.18 -8.61
CA VAL A 570 11.33 16.22 -9.71
C VAL A 570 10.05 15.45 -9.96
N ALA A 571 9.67 15.27 -11.22
CA ALA A 571 8.52 14.46 -11.61
C ALA A 571 8.83 12.96 -11.48
N ASN A 572 10.06 12.57 -11.83
CA ASN A 572 10.59 11.23 -11.72
C ASN A 572 12.14 11.28 -11.79
N LEU A 573 12.78 10.11 -11.93
CA LEU A 573 14.24 9.99 -11.92
C LEU A 573 14.91 10.24 -13.30
N VAL A 574 14.13 10.57 -14.33
CA VAL A 574 14.66 10.84 -15.67
C VAL A 574 15.33 12.21 -15.70
N ARG A 575 16.53 12.25 -16.30
CA ARG A 575 17.26 13.48 -16.61
C ARG A 575 17.46 13.58 -18.11
N VAL A 576 17.20 14.75 -18.66
CA VAL A 576 17.37 15.06 -20.08
C VAL A 576 18.73 15.76 -20.26
N TYR A 577 19.57 15.22 -21.13
CA TYR A 577 20.89 15.74 -21.49
C TYR A 577 20.84 16.30 -22.91
N GLU A 578 20.95 17.61 -23.04
CA GLU A 578 20.89 18.34 -24.31
C GLU A 578 22.14 19.24 -24.44
N PRO A 579 22.52 19.70 -25.65
CA PRO A 579 23.63 20.65 -25.80
C PRO A 579 23.50 21.94 -24.98
N THR A 580 22.28 22.27 -24.55
CA THR A 580 21.96 23.44 -23.71
C THR A 580 22.10 23.19 -22.20
N GLY A 581 22.28 21.94 -21.77
CA GLY A 581 22.49 21.58 -20.36
C GLY A 581 21.77 20.30 -19.93
N ILE A 582 21.66 20.13 -18.61
CA ILE A 582 20.96 19.01 -17.98
C ILE A 582 19.72 19.56 -17.28
N ARG A 583 18.55 18.97 -17.57
CA ARG A 583 17.28 19.31 -16.91
C ARG A 583 16.52 18.07 -16.47
N HIS A 584 15.57 18.25 -15.57
CA HIS A 584 14.54 17.28 -15.21
C HIS A 584 13.17 17.94 -15.33
N GLU A 585 12.12 17.14 -15.42
CA GLU A 585 10.75 17.63 -15.43
C GLU A 585 10.22 17.76 -14.02
N VAL A 586 9.25 18.65 -13.82
CA VAL A 586 8.61 18.92 -12.52
C VAL A 586 7.11 18.63 -12.62
N PRO A 587 6.44 18.21 -11.52
CA PRO A 587 4.99 18.05 -11.48
C PRO A 587 4.28 19.33 -11.94
N LYS A 588 3.16 19.22 -12.67
CA LYS A 588 2.47 20.39 -13.23
C LYS A 588 1.37 20.94 -12.33
N ASN A 589 0.88 20.13 -11.41
CA ASN A 589 -0.16 20.51 -10.47
C ASN A 589 -0.01 19.76 -9.15
N TYR A 590 -0.71 20.24 -8.12
CA TYR A 590 -0.72 19.66 -6.78
C TYR A 590 -0.96 18.14 -6.73
N TRP A 591 -1.83 17.60 -7.58
CA TRP A 591 -2.12 16.17 -7.58
C TRP A 591 -0.98 15.34 -8.11
N ASP A 592 -0.31 15.79 -9.18
CA ASP A 592 0.86 15.08 -9.69
C ASP A 592 1.95 14.96 -8.61
N ARG A 593 2.06 15.96 -7.72
CA ARG A 593 2.98 15.95 -6.58
C ARG A 593 2.49 15.07 -5.42
N PHE A 594 1.20 15.06 -5.10
CA PHE A 594 0.65 14.46 -3.88
C PHE A 594 -0.31 13.27 -4.09
N LYS A 595 -0.40 12.71 -5.30
CA LYS A 595 -1.30 11.59 -5.62
C LYS A 595 -1.24 10.46 -4.58
N ASN A 596 -0.04 10.01 -4.24
CA ASN A 596 0.16 8.92 -3.28
C ASN A 596 -0.28 9.32 -1.87
N ALA A 597 -0.09 10.58 -1.49
CA ALA A 597 -0.50 11.09 -0.19
C ALA A 597 -2.04 11.09 -0.05
N PHE A 598 -2.78 11.46 -1.11
CA PHE A 598 -4.25 11.35 -1.12
C PHE A 598 -4.73 9.89 -1.05
N THR A 599 -4.04 8.96 -1.71
CA THR A 599 -4.37 7.53 -1.59
C THR A 599 -4.11 7.04 -0.16
N GLN A 600 -2.98 7.43 0.44
CA GLN A 600 -2.63 7.05 1.80
C GLN A 600 -3.57 7.66 2.85
N GLU A 601 -4.00 8.91 2.67
CA GLU A 601 -5.04 9.57 3.47
C GLU A 601 -6.34 8.78 3.46
N ALA A 602 -6.80 8.38 2.27
CA ALA A 602 -8.03 7.61 2.10
C ALA A 602 -7.93 6.21 2.71
N ILE A 603 -6.76 5.56 2.62
CA ILE A 603 -6.47 4.27 3.26
C ILE A 603 -6.57 4.41 4.79
N GLU A 604 -5.81 5.33 5.38
CA GLU A 604 -5.77 5.47 6.84
C GLU A 604 -7.10 5.93 7.41
N PHE A 605 -7.82 6.81 6.71
CA PHE A 605 -9.19 7.16 7.09
C PHE A 605 -10.10 5.92 7.12
N SER A 606 -10.03 5.09 6.08
CA SER A 606 -10.84 3.87 5.99
C SER A 606 -10.51 2.88 7.09
N ASP A 607 -9.21 2.69 7.35
CA ASP A 607 -8.71 1.83 8.43
C ASP A 607 -9.18 2.34 9.80
N CYS A 608 -9.08 3.65 10.07
CA CYS A 608 -9.56 4.23 11.32
C CYS A 608 -11.06 4.02 11.55
N CYS A 609 -11.87 4.09 10.48
CA CYS A 609 -13.31 3.85 10.59
C CYS A 609 -13.62 2.37 10.87
N LEU A 610 -12.88 1.45 10.26
CA LEU A 610 -13.11 0.00 10.40
C LEU A 610 -12.58 -0.57 11.71
N ASP A 611 -11.41 -0.10 12.13
CA ASP A 611 -10.67 -0.64 13.29
C ASP A 611 -10.89 0.18 14.57
N ASP A 612 -11.73 1.22 14.48
CA ASP A 612 -12.05 2.14 15.57
C ASP A 612 -10.80 2.82 16.19
N THR A 613 -9.79 3.10 15.39
CA THR A 613 -8.59 3.83 15.84
C THR A 613 -8.75 5.35 15.72
N PRO A 614 -8.01 6.16 16.49
CA PRO A 614 -7.99 7.61 16.32
C PRO A 614 -7.46 8.00 14.93
N VAL A 615 -8.04 9.06 14.34
CA VAL A 615 -7.52 9.64 13.10
C VAL A 615 -6.18 10.36 13.37
N PRO A 616 -5.23 10.37 12.42
CA PRO A 616 -3.89 10.95 12.62
C PRO A 616 -3.85 12.47 12.52
N VAL A 617 -4.99 13.13 12.29
CA VAL A 617 -5.12 14.59 12.17
C VAL A 617 -6.11 15.08 13.21
N LYS A 618 -5.64 15.90 14.16
CA LYS A 618 -6.52 16.58 15.13
C LYS A 618 -7.39 17.58 14.40
N LEU A 619 -8.72 17.47 14.56
CA LEU A 619 -9.67 18.30 13.83
C LEU A 619 -9.56 19.78 14.23
N GLU A 620 -9.18 20.07 15.47
CA GLU A 620 -8.93 21.42 15.99
C GLU A 620 -7.79 22.13 15.26
N THR A 621 -6.85 21.38 14.69
CA THR A 621 -5.77 21.94 13.88
C THR A 621 -6.32 22.61 12.61
N ALA A 622 -7.42 22.10 12.05
CA ALA A 622 -8.06 22.73 10.89
C ALA A 622 -8.62 24.12 11.21
N VAL A 623 -9.23 24.29 12.40
CA VAL A 623 -9.70 25.61 12.87
C VAL A 623 -8.52 26.56 13.07
N SER A 624 -7.45 26.06 13.70
CA SER A 624 -6.23 26.82 13.95
C SER A 624 -5.57 27.29 12.64
N ALA A 625 -5.51 26.41 11.64
CA ALA A 625 -4.95 26.73 10.33
C ALA A 625 -5.74 27.82 9.60
N VAL A 626 -7.08 27.73 9.57
CA VAL A 626 -7.94 28.78 8.98
C VAL A 626 -7.79 30.10 9.74
N LYS A 627 -7.70 30.07 11.07
CA LYS A 627 -7.52 31.27 11.90
C LYS A 627 -6.20 31.98 11.61
N ILE A 628 -5.11 31.23 11.49
CA ILE A 628 -3.80 31.78 11.14
C ILE A 628 -3.81 32.31 9.70
N GLY A 629 -4.37 31.55 8.76
CA GLY A 629 -4.49 31.97 7.35
C GLY A 629 -5.28 33.26 7.19
N ALA A 630 -6.43 33.39 7.86
CA ALA A 630 -7.24 34.60 7.86
C ALA A 630 -6.50 35.79 8.49
N ALA A 631 -5.74 35.57 9.57
CA ALA A 631 -4.95 36.62 10.20
C ALA A 631 -3.76 37.08 9.33
N LEU A 632 -3.12 36.16 8.61
CA LEU A 632 -2.10 36.49 7.60
C LEU A 632 -2.71 37.30 6.45
N GLN A 633 -3.88 36.89 5.96
CA GLN A 633 -4.62 37.62 4.92
C GLN A 633 -4.94 39.05 5.39
N GLU A 634 -5.46 39.22 6.61
CA GLU A 634 -5.74 40.54 7.17
C GLU A 634 -4.46 41.37 7.34
N SER A 635 -3.38 40.76 7.82
CA SER A 635 -2.10 41.44 7.96
C SER A 635 -1.61 42.00 6.62
N MET A 636 -1.69 41.19 5.57
CA MET A 636 -1.33 41.58 4.21
C MET A 636 -2.19 42.73 3.66
N ILE A 637 -3.49 42.74 3.96
CA ILE A 637 -4.42 43.79 3.51
C ILE A 637 -4.20 45.09 4.27
N THR A 638 -4.00 45.01 5.60
CA THR A 638 -3.94 46.19 6.48
C THR A 638 -2.54 46.73 6.70
N GLY A 639 -1.49 45.96 6.38
CA GLY A 639 -0.10 46.27 6.68
C GLY A 639 0.26 46.17 8.17
N ARG A 640 -0.61 45.62 9.00
CA ARG A 640 -0.43 45.54 10.46
C ARG A 640 -0.05 44.13 10.90
N LYS A 641 0.84 44.04 11.87
CA LYS A 641 1.12 42.79 12.59
C LYS A 641 -0.08 42.44 13.48
N ILE A 642 -0.53 41.19 13.45
CA ILE A 642 -1.67 40.68 14.23
C ILE A 642 -1.14 39.87 15.42
N TRP A 643 -1.69 40.09 16.61
CA TRP A 643 -1.21 39.49 17.86
C TRP A 643 -2.27 38.59 18.51
N PHE A 644 -1.79 37.58 19.23
CA PHE A 644 -2.60 36.62 19.97
C PHE A 644 -2.14 36.48 21.43
N ASN A 645 -3.05 36.13 22.34
CA ASN A 645 -2.76 35.81 23.74
C ASN A 645 -2.48 34.30 23.93
N SER A 646 -2.25 33.84 25.17
CA SER A 646 -1.95 32.43 25.50
C SER A 646 -3.06 31.46 25.15
N LYS A 647 -4.31 31.95 25.07
CA LYS A 647 -5.48 31.20 24.64
C LYS A 647 -5.63 31.19 23.11
N GLY A 648 -4.72 31.83 22.39
CA GLY A 648 -4.79 32.03 20.94
C GLY A 648 -5.85 33.07 20.53
N GLU A 649 -6.41 33.85 21.45
CA GLU A 649 -7.41 34.88 21.15
C GLU A 649 -6.71 36.16 20.68
N ARG A 650 -7.37 36.91 19.79
CA ARG A 650 -6.80 38.12 19.20
C ARG A 650 -6.71 39.25 20.22
N VAL A 651 -5.61 40.00 20.19
CA VAL A 651 -5.36 41.16 21.05
C VAL A 651 -4.72 42.31 20.26
N GLU A 652 -4.83 43.55 20.74
CA GLU A 652 -4.18 44.72 20.09
C GLU A 652 -2.65 44.67 20.18
N ARG A 653 -2.12 44.07 21.25
CA ARG A 653 -0.69 43.84 21.49
C ARG A 653 -0.53 42.58 22.33
N SER A 654 0.55 41.83 22.12
CA SER A 654 0.86 40.64 22.94
C SER A 654 0.82 40.98 24.43
N GLN A 655 0.05 40.21 25.20
CA GLN A 655 0.03 40.23 26.67
C GLN A 655 0.86 39.07 27.26
N LEU A 656 1.62 38.37 26.41
CA LEU A 656 2.49 37.24 26.73
C LEU A 656 3.89 37.69 27.08
#